data_AF-A0A8K0XUG5-F1
#
_entry.id   AF-A0A8K0XUG5-F1
#
_cell.length_a   1.000
_cell.length_b   1.000
_cell.length_c   1.000
_cell.angle_alpha   90.00
_cell.angle_beta   90.00
_cell.angle_gamma   90.00
#
_symmetry.space_group_name_H-M   'P 1'
#
loop_
_entity.id
_entity.type
_entity.pdbx_description
1 polymer ?
#
loop_
_entity_poly.entity_id
_entity_poly.type
_entity_poly.pdbx_seq_one_letter_code
_entity_poly.pdbx_strand_id
1 'polypeptide(L)'
;MADFRRRSTAQPAVDPYGNPRQLSGLPVPSTIKKPTQNTGRMSISGPAMRGPLLQPPSTVQRNSVLRSQNNNPLLMSASKPGFGRTPMHSSVRRGSMWIGGSQGSAPSSSQPLKDPRNIRDRNFQAKMRQDIVGWLQATEFDIPNSVLQNITGRDFGAIFKHLVSLLDPQWPFRSDQRWEEQFLPPLKALRYPFVGAIDPRWLATPAAPHSWPTLLGVLHWLVEMGKARLQYMESEHPTLQDALLVPDEFDDEHHHRALAMSHYLAAYEVFLHGQDMYPEQEKALEERYALKDSRVVADLEQKKEQLNTANAELQQLLESPAPIEALRKKNGEVKHDRAKFEEYMRVAELRKEDYINYIKQEKAELAQTLTMIGQLRAEEARLTDVVKVQNLSPEEVHRMNSEHEGLSRDLETLKHKIAETSKTALKLEVSLTKKVADAEDAVDAYTNLLATLGLFPPLPPPLQDVKLTLALNTAAPNPPDILVGPGIREVVKPSLAIIAELKRTERADVESERIKVDNELDQLTTEWENIQEEVNEVLNKVTALNDEAEELREVAQQEALVSNAEASHLERELAQARTSAMANGVGVKSRLQAVQIAYREQIDKVERLRDETVRAIIKNSSDIVSFKEEVSTQLKDLRDFADGN
;
A
#
# COMPACT_ATOMS: atom_id res chain seq x y z
N MET A 1 18.67 76.77 12.28
CA MET A 1 19.68 76.94 13.34
C MET A 1 20.61 75.73 13.26
N ALA A 2 21.91 75.85 12.97
CA ALA A 2 22.71 77.03 12.61
C ALA A 2 23.80 76.64 11.57
N ASP A 3 24.46 77.63 10.99
CA ASP A 3 25.32 77.58 9.81
C ASP A 3 26.67 76.85 9.97
N PHE A 4 27.25 76.29 8.88
CA PHE A 4 28.30 76.98 8.09
C PHE A 4 28.98 76.14 6.96
N ARG A 5 29.36 76.85 5.88
CA ARG A 5 30.51 76.64 4.94
C ARG A 5 30.69 75.34 4.12
N ARG A 6 30.30 75.47 2.85
CA ARG A 6 30.99 75.10 1.57
C ARG A 6 32.33 74.30 1.60
N ARG A 7 32.38 73.30 0.69
CA ARG A 7 33.27 73.11 -0.51
C ARG A 7 34.19 71.87 -0.59
N SER A 8 34.12 71.22 -1.76
CA SER A 8 35.15 70.48 -2.52
C SER A 8 35.68 69.10 -2.09
N THR A 9 35.15 68.06 -2.77
CA THR A 9 35.82 67.18 -3.76
C THR A 9 37.29 66.71 -3.61
N ALA A 10 37.47 65.41 -3.87
CA ALA A 10 38.58 64.71 -4.55
C ALA A 10 39.65 63.97 -3.69
N GLN A 11 40.12 62.85 -4.25
CA GLN A 11 41.02 61.83 -3.67
C GLN A 11 42.52 62.14 -3.84
N PRO A 12 43.37 61.40 -3.09
CA PRO A 12 44.59 60.76 -3.59
C PRO A 12 44.53 59.20 -3.35
N ALA A 13 45.20 58.27 -4.06
CA ALA A 13 46.61 58.13 -4.48
C ALA A 13 47.58 57.94 -3.29
N VAL A 14 48.60 57.06 -3.25
CA VAL A 14 49.17 56.02 -4.16
C VAL A 14 50.05 55.04 -3.31
N ASP A 15 50.54 53.94 -3.90
CA ASP A 15 51.64 52.99 -3.50
C ASP A 15 52.79 53.58 -2.62
N PRO A 16 53.67 52.80 -1.89
CA PRO A 16 54.56 51.77 -2.50
C PRO A 16 55.18 50.61 -1.63
N TYR A 17 55.95 49.73 -2.32
CA TYR A 17 57.07 48.82 -1.89
C TYR A 17 56.83 47.33 -1.56
N GLY A 18 57.52 46.43 -2.29
CA GLY A 18 57.83 45.04 -1.87
C GLY A 18 58.28 44.07 -2.99
N ASN A 19 59.60 43.82 -3.12
CA ASN A 19 60.24 42.78 -3.98
C ASN A 19 61.72 42.60 -3.47
N PRO A 20 62.57 41.59 -3.84
CA PRO A 20 62.41 40.47 -4.79
C PRO A 20 63.03 39.09 -4.40
N ARG A 21 62.81 38.02 -5.22
CA ARG A 21 63.85 37.19 -5.92
C ARG A 21 63.38 35.81 -6.50
N GLN A 22 63.74 35.58 -7.78
CA GLN A 22 64.09 34.31 -8.50
C GLN A 22 63.03 33.17 -8.61
N LEU A 23 62.53 32.76 -9.79
CA LEU A 23 63.11 32.04 -10.97
C LEU A 23 63.71 30.65 -10.65
N SER A 24 63.57 29.57 -11.44
CA SER A 24 62.68 29.20 -12.58
C SER A 24 63.06 27.79 -13.12
N GLY A 25 62.13 27.03 -13.73
CA GLY A 25 62.50 25.98 -14.70
C GLY A 25 61.38 25.05 -15.19
N LEU A 26 61.11 25.08 -16.51
CA LEU A 26 60.17 24.25 -17.30
C LEU A 26 60.94 23.09 -18.02
N PRO A 27 60.36 22.13 -18.83
CA PRO A 27 59.16 22.29 -19.67
C PRO A 27 58.21 21.09 -19.99
N VAL A 28 57.14 21.51 -20.67
CA VAL A 28 56.05 20.85 -21.46
C VAL A 28 56.58 20.18 -22.77
N PRO A 29 55.82 19.51 -23.71
CA PRO A 29 54.45 19.88 -24.20
C PRO A 29 53.48 18.77 -24.75
N SER A 30 52.16 19.04 -24.84
CA SER A 30 51.29 19.15 -26.08
C SER A 30 50.96 17.88 -26.91
N THR A 31 49.79 17.62 -27.56
CA THR A 31 48.51 18.37 -27.79
C THR A 31 47.46 17.55 -28.59
N ILE A 32 46.14 17.83 -28.40
CA ILE A 32 45.05 17.98 -29.44
C ILE A 32 44.62 16.79 -30.36
N LYS A 33 43.32 16.35 -30.31
CA LYS A 33 42.21 16.63 -31.31
C LYS A 33 40.89 15.83 -31.10
N LYS A 34 39.77 16.41 -31.58
CA LYS A 34 38.43 15.85 -31.97
C LYS A 34 38.13 16.39 -33.40
N PRO A 35 37.10 15.98 -34.21
CA PRO A 35 35.81 15.31 -33.89
C PRO A 35 35.26 14.24 -34.91
N THR A 36 34.05 13.70 -34.65
CA THR A 36 32.93 13.15 -35.52
C THR A 36 33.16 12.72 -37.00
N GLN A 37 32.48 11.73 -37.63
CA GLN A 37 31.04 11.34 -37.57
C GLN A 37 30.71 10.01 -38.34
N ASN A 38 29.64 9.27 -37.94
CA ASN A 38 28.78 8.32 -38.71
C ASN A 38 29.37 7.05 -39.43
N THR A 39 28.68 5.91 -39.65
CA THR A 39 27.27 5.44 -39.48
C THR A 39 27.20 3.91 -39.24
N GLY A 40 26.20 3.40 -38.47
CA GLY A 40 25.61 2.06 -38.71
C GLY A 40 25.13 1.20 -37.51
N ARG A 41 23.79 1.11 -37.31
CA ARG A 41 22.92 -0.04 -36.88
C ARG A 41 23.38 -1.07 -35.79
N MET A 42 22.56 -1.62 -34.86
CA MET A 42 21.13 -1.48 -34.45
C MET A 42 20.93 -1.95 -32.98
N SER A 43 19.81 -1.50 -32.36
CA SER A 43 18.96 -2.05 -31.26
C SER A 43 19.58 -2.92 -30.13
N ILE A 44 19.46 -2.63 -28.81
CA ILE A 44 18.34 -2.20 -27.92
C ILE A 44 17.28 -3.27 -27.60
N SER A 45 17.01 -3.46 -26.30
CA SER A 45 16.15 -4.47 -25.68
C SER A 45 15.06 -3.87 -24.75
N GLY A 46 13.84 -4.46 -24.77
CA GLY A 46 12.73 -4.26 -23.80
C GLY A 46 11.94 -2.93 -23.92
N PRO A 47 10.58 -2.92 -23.80
CA PRO A 47 9.87 -3.40 -22.58
C PRO A 47 8.40 -3.93 -22.71
N ALA A 48 7.89 -4.50 -21.60
CA ALA A 48 6.53 -4.46 -21.00
C ALA A 48 5.16 -4.79 -21.71
N MET A 49 4.39 -5.67 -21.04
CA MET A 49 2.93 -5.62 -20.68
C MET A 49 1.73 -5.91 -21.66
N ARG A 50 0.81 -6.77 -21.13
CA ARG A 50 -0.69 -6.86 -21.28
C ARG A 50 -1.43 -7.52 -22.50
N GLY A 51 -2.06 -8.69 -22.23
CA GLY A 51 -3.46 -9.11 -22.58
C GLY A 51 -3.84 -9.48 -24.03
N PRO A 52 -5.06 -10.04 -24.34
CA PRO A 52 -6.18 -10.45 -23.45
C PRO A 52 -6.96 -11.80 -23.79
N LEU A 53 -7.88 -12.20 -22.89
CA LEU A 53 -9.20 -12.91 -23.07
C LEU A 53 -9.38 -14.26 -23.83
N LEU A 54 -9.89 -15.32 -23.13
CA LEU A 54 -11.18 -16.07 -23.34
C LEU A 54 -11.28 -17.41 -22.52
N GLN A 55 -12.51 -17.93 -22.31
CA GLN A 55 -12.89 -19.19 -21.60
C GLN A 55 -13.33 -20.31 -22.59
N PRO A 56 -13.79 -21.55 -22.23
CA PRO A 56 -13.90 -22.32 -20.96
C PRO A 56 -13.16 -23.70 -21.10
N PRO A 57 -13.59 -24.94 -20.67
CA PRO A 57 -14.58 -25.43 -19.69
C PRO A 57 -14.20 -26.65 -18.76
N SER A 58 -15.05 -26.88 -17.73
CA SER A 58 -15.53 -28.17 -17.13
C SER A 58 -14.64 -29.39 -16.79
N THR A 59 -14.74 -29.84 -15.53
CA THR A 59 -14.71 -31.26 -15.01
C THR A 59 -13.41 -32.09 -15.20
N VAL A 60 -12.94 -32.99 -14.30
CA VAL A 60 -13.60 -34.04 -13.49
C VAL A 60 -12.82 -34.33 -12.18
N GLN A 61 -13.57 -34.81 -11.18
CA GLN A 61 -13.21 -35.50 -9.94
C GLN A 61 -11.87 -36.27 -9.86
N ARG A 62 -11.26 -36.29 -8.66
CA ARG A 62 -10.77 -37.53 -8.03
C ARG A 62 -10.92 -37.51 -6.50
N ASN A 63 -11.65 -38.49 -5.97
CA ASN A 63 -11.66 -38.84 -4.55
C ASN A 63 -10.26 -39.40 -4.15
N SER A 64 -9.81 -39.39 -2.89
CA SER A 64 -10.40 -40.24 -1.85
C SER A 64 -9.58 -40.25 -0.53
N VAL A 65 -10.24 -40.71 0.54
CA VAL A 65 -9.72 -41.25 1.83
C VAL A 65 -8.80 -40.36 2.69
N LEU A 66 -9.33 -39.83 3.81
CA LEU A 66 -9.05 -40.38 5.15
C LEU A 66 -10.05 -39.83 6.19
N ARG A 67 -10.32 -40.66 7.23
CA ARG A 67 -11.41 -40.46 8.20
C ARG A 67 -10.95 -40.93 9.59
N SER A 68 -11.11 -40.08 10.59
CA SER A 68 -11.18 -40.41 12.03
C SER A 68 -12.36 -39.61 12.60
N GLN A 69 -13.35 -40.14 13.34
CA GLN A 69 -13.31 -40.93 14.59
C GLN A 69 -12.52 -40.23 15.72
N ASN A 70 -13.07 -40.01 16.93
CA ASN A 70 -14.40 -40.40 17.43
C ASN A 70 -14.82 -39.59 18.69
N ASN A 71 -16.01 -39.92 19.21
CA ASN A 71 -16.48 -39.75 20.60
C ASN A 71 -16.98 -38.37 21.08
N ASN A 72 -18.30 -38.22 20.95
CA ASN A 72 -19.15 -37.57 21.95
C ASN A 72 -19.71 -38.64 22.90
N PRO A 73 -19.75 -38.41 24.22
CA PRO A 73 -20.86 -38.94 25.01
C PRO A 73 -21.41 -37.91 26.02
N LEU A 74 -22.73 -37.69 25.99
CA LEU A 74 -23.61 -37.60 27.18
C LEU A 74 -25.05 -37.26 26.76
N LEU A 75 -25.86 -38.29 26.52
CA LEU A 75 -27.32 -38.23 26.57
C LEU A 75 -27.83 -39.45 27.34
N MET A 76 -28.52 -39.21 28.45
CA MET A 76 -29.40 -40.19 29.09
C MET A 76 -30.68 -39.48 29.56
N SER A 77 -31.79 -40.21 29.45
CA SER A 77 -33.16 -39.73 29.64
C SER A 77 -33.67 -40.03 31.05
N ALA A 78 -34.53 -39.17 31.62
CA ALA A 78 -35.59 -39.60 32.56
C ALA A 78 -36.68 -38.54 32.85
N SER A 79 -37.95 -38.96 32.74
CA SER A 79 -39.13 -38.64 33.58
C SER A 79 -39.51 -37.21 34.03
N LYS A 80 -40.75 -36.81 33.67
CA LYS A 80 -41.69 -35.91 34.40
C LYS A 80 -42.11 -36.50 35.78
N PRO A 81 -42.76 -35.79 36.73
CA PRO A 81 -43.68 -34.61 36.61
C PRO A 81 -43.34 -33.42 37.56
N GLY A 82 -44.05 -32.28 37.63
CA GLY A 82 -45.16 -31.70 36.85
C GLY A 82 -46.15 -30.92 37.72
N PHE A 83 -46.37 -29.61 37.47
CA PHE A 83 -47.57 -28.81 37.84
C PHE A 83 -47.49 -27.40 37.19
N GLY A 84 -48.60 -26.82 36.72
CA GLY A 84 -48.62 -25.47 36.12
C GLY A 84 -49.61 -25.29 34.95
N ARG A 85 -50.86 -24.94 35.26
CA ARG A 85 -51.97 -24.61 34.32
C ARG A 85 -51.98 -23.08 34.04
N THR A 86 -52.54 -22.46 32.98
CA THR A 86 -53.14 -22.75 31.64
C THR A 86 -53.62 -21.39 31.06
N PRO A 87 -54.10 -21.21 29.80
CA PRO A 87 -54.03 -21.99 28.55
C PRO A 87 -53.59 -21.18 27.30
N MET A 88 -53.42 -21.83 26.15
CA MET A 88 -53.40 -21.16 24.82
C MET A 88 -54.77 -21.23 24.12
N HIS A 89 -55.03 -20.30 23.19
CA HIS A 89 -55.96 -20.55 22.07
C HIS A 89 -55.43 -19.98 20.72
N SER A 90 -55.00 -20.91 19.86
CA SER A 90 -55.23 -21.00 18.42
C SER A 90 -55.37 -19.75 17.52
N SER A 91 -54.53 -19.75 16.47
CA SER A 91 -54.85 -19.41 15.07
C SER A 91 -55.26 -17.98 14.68
N VAL A 92 -54.27 -17.20 14.20
CA VAL A 92 -54.48 -16.28 13.07
C VAL A 92 -53.35 -16.45 12.06
N ARG A 93 -53.67 -16.96 10.87
CA ARG A 93 -52.82 -16.83 9.68
C ARG A 93 -52.95 -15.40 9.15
N ARG A 94 -51.87 -14.62 9.14
CA ARG A 94 -51.79 -13.35 8.39
C ARG A 94 -51.38 -13.66 6.96
N GLY A 95 -52.08 -13.09 5.97
CA GLY A 95 -51.78 -13.33 4.56
C GLY A 95 -52.39 -12.29 3.63
N SER A 96 -51.82 -12.19 2.42
CA SER A 96 -52.04 -11.17 1.38
C SER A 96 -51.49 -9.77 1.72
N MET A 97 -51.06 -8.95 0.76
CA MET A 97 -51.07 -9.06 -0.73
C MET A 97 -49.59 -8.98 -1.25
N TRP A 98 -49.20 -9.06 -2.52
CA TRP A 98 -49.81 -9.07 -3.87
C TRP A 98 -48.91 -9.89 -4.84
N ILE A 99 -49.22 -9.89 -6.16
CA ILE A 99 -48.43 -10.38 -7.32
C ILE A 99 -48.29 -11.91 -7.50
N GLY A 100 -48.57 -12.38 -8.72
CA GLY A 100 -48.25 -13.72 -9.22
C GLY A 100 -49.46 -14.43 -9.84
N GLY A 101 -49.65 -14.27 -11.16
CA GLY A 101 -50.76 -14.91 -11.87
C GLY A 101 -50.63 -16.43 -11.93
N SER A 102 -51.75 -17.14 -11.75
CA SER A 102 -51.88 -18.55 -12.12
C SER A 102 -53.33 -18.84 -12.51
N GLN A 103 -53.51 -19.66 -13.54
CA GLN A 103 -54.82 -20.14 -13.97
C GLN A 103 -55.40 -21.10 -12.92
N GLY A 104 -56.17 -20.55 -11.98
CA GLY A 104 -56.97 -21.31 -11.03
C GLY A 104 -58.45 -21.15 -11.33
N SER A 105 -59.13 -22.24 -11.72
CA SER A 105 -60.56 -22.25 -11.99
C SER A 105 -61.36 -21.73 -10.80
N ALA A 106 -62.26 -20.78 -11.04
CA ALA A 106 -63.07 -20.17 -9.99
C ALA A 106 -63.96 -21.24 -9.28
N PRO A 107 -63.95 -21.33 -7.94
CA PRO A 107 -64.84 -22.21 -7.21
C PRO A 107 -66.26 -21.66 -7.26
N SER A 108 -67.08 -22.19 -8.17
CA SER A 108 -68.52 -21.95 -8.21
C SER A 108 -69.16 -22.40 -6.88
N SER A 109 -69.38 -21.44 -5.99
CA SER A 109 -69.93 -21.65 -4.66
C SER A 109 -70.88 -20.50 -4.31
N SER A 110 -71.96 -20.41 -5.08
CA SER A 110 -73.08 -19.47 -4.89
C SER A 110 -73.95 -19.83 -3.67
N GLN A 111 -73.32 -20.04 -2.51
CA GLN A 111 -74.01 -19.97 -1.23
C GLN A 111 -74.35 -18.49 -0.96
N PRO A 112 -75.64 -18.14 -0.76
CA PRO A 112 -76.01 -16.75 -0.53
C PRO A 112 -75.35 -16.24 0.76
N LEU A 113 -74.58 -15.15 0.65
CA LEU A 113 -73.89 -14.54 1.77
C LEU A 113 -74.93 -14.13 2.82
N LYS A 114 -74.96 -14.83 3.95
CA LYS A 114 -75.92 -14.58 5.02
C LYS A 114 -75.63 -13.22 5.67
N ASP A 115 -76.63 -12.35 5.73
CA ASP A 115 -76.51 -11.05 6.40
C ASP A 115 -76.16 -11.27 7.89
N PRO A 116 -74.99 -10.76 8.37
CA PRO A 116 -74.56 -10.91 9.76
C PRO A 116 -75.24 -9.88 10.68
N ARG A 117 -75.91 -8.87 10.12
CA ARG A 117 -76.61 -7.84 10.90
C ARG A 117 -77.86 -8.45 11.53
N ASN A 118 -78.13 -8.11 12.79
CA ASN A 118 -79.31 -8.59 13.49
C ASN A 118 -80.57 -7.79 13.10
N ILE A 119 -80.88 -7.71 11.79
CA ILE A 119 -81.94 -6.86 11.22
C ILE A 119 -83.33 -7.14 11.78
N ARG A 120 -83.56 -8.32 12.38
CA ARG A 120 -84.84 -8.70 13.02
C ARG A 120 -84.98 -8.24 14.46
N ASP A 121 -83.91 -7.79 15.12
CA ASP A 121 -83.99 -7.29 16.50
C ASP A 121 -84.66 -5.91 16.56
N ARG A 122 -85.57 -5.74 17.52
CA ARG A 122 -86.40 -4.53 17.64
C ARG A 122 -85.59 -3.31 18.10
N ASN A 123 -84.58 -3.51 18.95
CA ASN A 123 -83.73 -2.43 19.44
C ASN A 123 -82.75 -1.98 18.36
N PHE A 124 -82.16 -2.93 17.63
CA PHE A 124 -81.32 -2.64 16.46
C PHE A 124 -82.09 -1.88 15.37
N GLN A 125 -83.33 -2.29 15.05
CA GLN A 125 -84.19 -1.54 14.13
C GLN A 125 -84.55 -0.14 14.63
N ALA A 126 -84.73 0.05 15.95
CA ALA A 126 -84.97 1.37 16.51
C ALA A 126 -83.76 2.29 16.33
N LYS A 127 -82.55 1.78 16.58
CA LYS A 127 -81.30 2.50 16.30
C LYS A 127 -81.17 2.83 14.81
N MET A 128 -81.35 1.85 13.91
CA MET A 128 -81.28 2.10 12.46
C MET A 128 -82.21 3.24 12.01
N ARG A 129 -83.44 3.29 12.53
CA ARG A 129 -84.37 4.39 12.21
C ARG A 129 -83.86 5.75 12.70
N GLN A 130 -83.32 5.82 13.92
CA GLN A 130 -82.75 7.04 14.47
C GLN A 130 -81.52 7.50 13.67
N ASP A 131 -80.62 6.58 13.34
CA ASP A 131 -79.41 6.85 12.55
C ASP A 131 -79.74 7.38 11.14
N ILE A 132 -80.81 6.84 10.51
CA ILE A 132 -81.27 7.31 9.19
C ILE A 132 -81.91 8.70 9.29
N VAL A 133 -82.86 8.92 10.21
CA VAL A 133 -83.55 10.21 10.34
C VAL A 133 -82.55 11.33 10.66
N GLY A 134 -81.61 11.09 11.56
CA GLY A 134 -80.56 12.08 11.89
C GLY A 134 -79.66 12.42 10.70
N TRP A 135 -79.35 11.46 9.83
CA TRP A 135 -78.56 11.72 8.62
C TRP A 135 -79.36 12.44 7.52
N LEU A 136 -80.64 12.12 7.36
CA LEU A 136 -81.51 12.84 6.42
C LEU A 136 -81.66 14.31 6.85
N GLN A 137 -81.83 14.58 8.14
CA GLN A 137 -81.84 15.94 8.68
C GLN A 137 -80.51 16.68 8.50
N ALA A 138 -79.38 16.01 8.74
CA ALA A 138 -78.05 16.58 8.52
C ALA A 138 -77.74 16.86 7.04
N THR A 139 -78.48 16.26 6.11
CA THR A 139 -78.36 16.47 4.66
C THR A 139 -79.55 17.24 4.08
N GLU A 140 -80.22 18.04 4.92
CA GLU A 140 -81.31 18.98 4.59
C GLU A 140 -82.54 18.34 3.92
N PHE A 141 -82.76 17.04 4.13
CA PHE A 141 -83.88 16.30 3.55
C PHE A 141 -85.09 16.29 4.50
N ASP A 142 -86.06 17.16 4.23
CA ASP A 142 -87.24 17.36 5.09
C ASP A 142 -88.18 16.14 5.11
N ILE A 143 -88.15 15.39 6.21
CA ILE A 143 -89.00 14.24 6.48
C ILE A 143 -89.43 14.19 7.95
N PRO A 144 -90.71 13.92 8.25
CA PRO A 144 -91.16 13.69 9.63
C PRO A 144 -90.48 12.48 10.28
N ASN A 145 -90.05 12.64 11.54
CA ASN A 145 -89.38 11.60 12.35
C ASN A 145 -90.16 10.26 12.43
N SER A 146 -91.47 10.27 12.18
CA SER A 146 -92.34 9.09 12.18
C SER A 146 -92.42 8.34 10.84
N VAL A 147 -91.90 8.86 9.72
CA VAL A 147 -92.07 8.24 8.39
C VAL A 147 -91.50 6.83 8.32
N LEU A 148 -90.38 6.55 8.99
CA LEU A 148 -89.80 5.20 9.05
C LEU A 148 -90.59 4.21 9.94
N GLN A 149 -91.70 4.62 10.56
CA GLN A 149 -92.60 3.71 11.29
C GLN A 149 -93.67 3.12 10.35
N ASN A 150 -94.19 3.92 9.43
CA ASN A 150 -95.26 3.55 8.47
C ASN A 150 -94.93 4.10 7.07
N ILE A 151 -93.83 3.61 6.49
CA ILE A 151 -93.27 4.16 5.25
C ILE A 151 -94.08 3.76 4.00
N THR A 152 -94.36 4.71 3.11
CA THR A 152 -94.98 4.39 1.81
C THR A 152 -93.92 4.05 0.77
N GLY A 153 -94.31 3.39 -0.33
CA GLY A 153 -93.41 3.14 -1.46
C GLY A 153 -92.83 4.41 -2.08
N ARG A 154 -93.58 5.53 -2.03
CA ARG A 154 -93.12 6.85 -2.50
C ARG A 154 -92.02 7.41 -1.60
N ASP A 155 -92.24 7.39 -0.28
CA ASP A 155 -91.29 7.94 0.69
C ASP A 155 -90.00 7.11 0.72
N PHE A 156 -90.12 5.77 0.68
CA PHE A 156 -88.98 4.87 0.54
C PHE A 156 -88.17 5.18 -0.73
N GLY A 157 -88.84 5.39 -1.86
CA GLY A 157 -88.19 5.75 -3.11
C GLY A 157 -87.51 7.12 -3.09
N ALA A 158 -88.12 8.12 -2.43
CA ALA A 158 -87.54 9.44 -2.26
C ALA A 158 -86.28 9.39 -1.37
N ILE A 159 -86.36 8.74 -0.21
CA ILE A 159 -85.23 8.55 0.72
C ILE A 159 -84.09 7.80 0.04
N PHE A 160 -84.39 6.70 -0.65
CA PHE A 160 -83.36 5.92 -1.35
C PHE A 160 -82.66 6.74 -2.42
N LYS A 161 -83.41 7.49 -3.25
CA LYS A 161 -82.83 8.34 -4.30
C LYS A 161 -81.91 9.40 -3.70
N HIS A 162 -82.35 10.10 -2.65
CA HIS A 162 -81.51 11.07 -1.92
C HIS A 162 -80.21 10.44 -1.41
N LEU A 163 -80.29 9.31 -0.70
CA LEU A 163 -79.12 8.63 -0.16
C LEU A 163 -78.15 8.11 -1.23
N VAL A 164 -78.66 7.67 -2.38
CA VAL A 164 -77.80 7.30 -3.53
C VAL A 164 -77.19 8.54 -4.16
N SER A 165 -77.92 9.64 -4.34
CA SER A 165 -77.38 10.89 -4.89
C SER A 165 -76.32 11.55 -3.99
N LEU A 166 -76.37 11.34 -2.67
CA LEU A 166 -75.27 11.72 -1.77
C LEU A 166 -73.99 10.90 -2.03
N LEU A 167 -74.13 9.62 -2.39
CA LEU A 167 -73.01 8.72 -2.67
C LEU A 167 -72.46 8.86 -4.09
N ASP A 168 -73.33 9.12 -5.06
CA ASP A 168 -73.02 9.37 -6.47
C ASP A 168 -73.97 10.47 -7.02
N PRO A 169 -73.53 11.75 -7.03
CA PRO A 169 -74.33 12.87 -7.53
C PRO A 169 -74.66 12.79 -9.02
N GLN A 170 -73.95 11.96 -9.79
CA GLN A 170 -74.17 11.79 -11.23
C GLN A 170 -74.97 10.52 -11.57
N TRP A 171 -75.49 9.80 -10.57
CA TRP A 171 -76.25 8.58 -10.80
C TRP A 171 -77.51 8.82 -11.66
N PRO A 172 -77.66 8.15 -12.82
CA PRO A 172 -78.71 8.45 -13.79
C PRO A 172 -80.06 7.81 -13.41
N PHE A 173 -80.78 8.41 -12.46
CA PHE A 173 -82.19 8.08 -12.21
C PHE A 173 -83.05 8.52 -13.41
N ARG A 174 -83.72 7.55 -14.05
CA ARG A 174 -84.49 7.81 -15.27
C ARG A 174 -85.98 7.94 -14.95
N SER A 175 -86.66 8.88 -15.60
CA SER A 175 -88.11 9.08 -15.42
C SER A 175 -88.98 8.13 -16.24
N ASP A 176 -88.40 7.44 -17.23
CA ASP A 176 -89.08 6.50 -18.14
C ASP A 176 -89.19 5.06 -17.60
N GLN A 177 -88.34 4.68 -16.64
CA GLN A 177 -88.29 3.35 -16.05
C GLN A 177 -89.12 3.21 -14.79
N ARG A 178 -89.63 2.00 -14.54
CA ARG A 178 -90.33 1.68 -13.29
C ARG A 178 -89.41 1.80 -12.08
N TRP A 179 -89.98 2.15 -10.93
CA TRP A 179 -89.21 2.32 -9.69
C TRP A 179 -88.50 1.03 -9.28
N GLU A 180 -89.17 -0.10 -9.44
CA GLU A 180 -88.68 -1.44 -9.10
C GLU A 180 -87.46 -1.84 -9.93
N GLU A 181 -87.38 -1.38 -11.17
CA GLU A 181 -86.25 -1.61 -12.08
C GLU A 181 -85.04 -0.74 -11.72
N GLN A 182 -85.27 0.44 -11.15
CA GLN A 182 -84.24 1.40 -10.75
C GLN A 182 -83.64 1.16 -9.36
N PHE A 183 -84.24 0.30 -8.52
CA PHE A 183 -83.80 0.08 -7.15
C PHE A 183 -82.57 -0.83 -7.01
N LEU A 184 -82.49 -1.92 -7.79
CA LEU A 184 -81.35 -2.86 -7.69
C LEU A 184 -80.05 -2.40 -8.38
N PRO A 185 -80.06 -1.70 -9.54
CA PRO A 185 -78.82 -1.29 -10.22
C PRO A 185 -77.86 -0.43 -9.39
N PRO A 186 -78.31 0.61 -8.63
CA PRO A 186 -77.43 1.41 -7.77
C PRO A 186 -76.78 0.56 -6.68
N LEU A 187 -77.54 -0.35 -6.06
CA LEU A 187 -77.00 -1.25 -5.04
C LEU A 187 -75.96 -2.22 -5.59
N LYS A 188 -76.08 -2.64 -6.86
CA LYS A 188 -75.05 -3.44 -7.54
C LYS A 188 -73.79 -2.62 -7.82
N ALA A 189 -73.95 -1.38 -8.30
CA ALA A 189 -72.83 -0.47 -8.58
C ALA A 189 -72.05 -0.11 -7.31
N LEU A 190 -72.76 0.24 -6.23
CA LEU A 190 -72.21 0.49 -4.90
C LEU A 190 -71.73 -0.80 -4.17
N ARG A 191 -71.84 -1.97 -4.81
CA ARG A 191 -71.41 -3.29 -4.29
C ARG A 191 -72.03 -3.66 -2.93
N TYR A 192 -73.31 -3.36 -2.72
CA TYR A 192 -74.04 -3.76 -1.52
C TYR A 192 -73.97 -5.30 -1.34
N PRO A 193 -73.52 -5.83 -0.19
CA PRO A 193 -73.24 -7.26 -0.07
C PRO A 193 -74.45 -8.19 -0.21
N PHE A 194 -75.66 -7.69 0.06
CA PHE A 194 -76.88 -8.52 0.18
C PHE A 194 -77.92 -8.26 -0.92
N VAL A 195 -77.52 -7.72 -2.08
CA VAL A 195 -78.44 -7.47 -3.22
C VAL A 195 -79.24 -8.71 -3.61
N GLY A 196 -78.59 -9.89 -3.66
CA GLY A 196 -79.23 -11.14 -4.06
C GLY A 196 -80.32 -11.66 -3.11
N ALA A 197 -80.45 -11.06 -1.92
CA ALA A 197 -81.48 -11.41 -0.94
C ALA A 197 -82.71 -10.48 -1.00
N ILE A 198 -82.79 -9.55 -1.96
CA ILE A 198 -83.88 -8.58 -2.09
C ILE A 198 -84.73 -8.87 -3.32
N ASP A 199 -86.05 -9.01 -3.14
CA ASP A 199 -87.04 -9.05 -4.22
C ASP A 199 -87.59 -7.62 -4.49
N PRO A 200 -87.47 -7.08 -5.72
CA PRO A 200 -88.07 -5.78 -6.08
C PRO A 200 -89.56 -5.67 -5.81
N ARG A 201 -90.31 -6.78 -5.78
CA ARG A 201 -91.75 -6.80 -5.48
C ARG A 201 -92.08 -6.24 -4.10
N TRP A 202 -91.13 -6.25 -3.17
CA TRP A 202 -91.29 -5.68 -1.83
C TRP A 202 -91.46 -4.15 -1.84
N LEU A 203 -91.03 -3.46 -2.91
CA LEU A 203 -91.08 -2.00 -3.01
C LEU A 203 -92.51 -1.45 -3.16
N ALA A 204 -93.45 -2.28 -3.60
CA ALA A 204 -94.88 -1.93 -3.62
C ALA A 204 -95.50 -1.90 -2.21
N THR A 205 -94.90 -2.58 -1.23
CA THR A 205 -95.36 -2.60 0.17
C THR A 205 -94.17 -2.72 1.13
N PRO A 206 -93.32 -1.67 1.22
CA PRO A 206 -92.04 -1.73 1.90
C PRO A 206 -92.17 -1.92 3.41
N ALA A 207 -93.29 -1.52 4.02
CA ALA A 207 -93.60 -1.68 5.44
C ALA A 207 -94.03 -3.10 5.85
N ALA A 208 -94.09 -4.07 4.93
CA ALA A 208 -94.53 -5.43 5.27
C ALA A 208 -93.53 -6.14 6.23
N PRO A 209 -93.98 -6.88 7.26
CA PRO A 209 -93.09 -7.41 8.30
C PRO A 209 -91.96 -8.33 7.84
N HIS A 210 -92.09 -8.94 6.67
CA HIS A 210 -91.10 -9.86 6.09
C HIS A 210 -90.02 -9.15 5.25
N SER A 211 -90.34 -7.99 4.67
CA SER A 211 -89.45 -7.22 3.78
C SER A 211 -88.84 -6.00 4.47
N TRP A 212 -89.59 -5.34 5.36
CA TRP A 212 -89.17 -4.11 6.04
C TRP A 212 -87.83 -4.22 6.77
N PRO A 213 -87.51 -5.29 7.52
CA PRO A 213 -86.20 -5.44 8.16
C PRO A 213 -85.02 -5.35 7.17
N THR A 214 -85.18 -5.93 5.98
CA THR A 214 -84.15 -5.94 4.93
C THR A 214 -84.06 -4.58 4.23
N LEU A 215 -85.21 -3.97 3.91
CA LEU A 215 -85.27 -2.66 3.25
C LEU A 215 -84.77 -1.52 4.16
N LEU A 216 -85.11 -1.56 5.45
CA LEU A 216 -84.55 -0.66 6.47
C LEU A 216 -83.03 -0.84 6.58
N GLY A 217 -82.54 -2.08 6.53
CA GLY A 217 -81.11 -2.40 6.49
C GLY A 217 -80.40 -1.88 5.23
N VAL A 218 -81.07 -1.76 4.09
CA VAL A 218 -80.51 -1.11 2.88
C VAL A 218 -80.33 0.39 3.12
N LEU A 219 -81.37 1.08 3.61
CA LEU A 219 -81.30 2.51 3.89
C LEU A 219 -80.24 2.84 4.95
N HIS A 220 -80.17 2.04 6.02
CA HIS A 220 -79.14 2.20 7.05
C HIS A 220 -77.73 2.01 6.50
N TRP A 221 -77.52 1.00 5.64
CA TRP A 221 -76.22 0.81 5.00
C TRP A 221 -75.83 1.98 4.09
N LEU A 222 -76.76 2.51 3.29
CA LEU A 222 -76.49 3.70 2.46
C LEU A 222 -76.13 4.93 3.31
N VAL A 223 -76.80 5.12 4.45
CA VAL A 223 -76.46 6.17 5.43
C VAL A 223 -75.06 6.00 6.00
N GLU A 224 -74.70 4.80 6.43
CA GLU A 224 -73.35 4.53 6.98
C GLU A 224 -72.25 4.66 5.90
N MET A 225 -72.54 4.30 4.64
CA MET A 225 -71.63 4.60 3.51
C MET A 225 -71.49 6.11 3.27
N GLY A 226 -72.59 6.87 3.39
CA GLY A 226 -72.56 8.34 3.24
C GLY A 226 -71.69 9.00 4.32
N LYS A 227 -71.89 8.61 5.59
CA LYS A 227 -71.05 9.04 6.72
C LYS A 227 -69.58 8.66 6.51
N ALA A 228 -69.30 7.42 6.13
CA ALA A 228 -67.93 6.94 5.91
C ALA A 228 -67.25 7.68 4.75
N ARG A 229 -67.98 8.01 3.68
CA ARG A 229 -67.46 8.85 2.58
C ARG A 229 -67.13 10.25 3.08
N LEU A 230 -68.04 10.91 3.81
CA LEU A 230 -67.80 12.26 4.33
C LEU A 230 -66.59 12.28 5.27
N GLN A 231 -66.55 11.39 6.25
CA GLN A 231 -65.43 11.25 7.19
C GLN A 231 -64.10 11.02 6.46
N TYR A 232 -64.07 10.22 5.40
CA TYR A 232 -62.85 10.01 4.61
C TYR A 232 -62.45 11.26 3.83
N MET A 233 -63.38 12.00 3.22
CA MET A 233 -63.07 13.26 2.53
C MET A 233 -62.55 14.35 3.50
N GLU A 234 -63.07 14.39 4.73
CA GLU A 234 -62.66 15.33 5.79
C GLU A 234 -61.41 14.89 6.57
N SER A 235 -60.90 13.67 6.33
CA SER A 235 -59.84 13.07 7.16
C SER A 235 -58.41 13.53 6.87
N GLU A 236 -58.21 14.43 5.90
CA GLU A 236 -56.88 14.88 5.44
C GLU A 236 -55.93 13.71 5.04
N HIS A 237 -56.49 12.53 4.76
CA HIS A 237 -55.69 11.32 4.55
C HIS A 237 -54.83 11.42 3.28
N PRO A 238 -53.54 10.99 3.28
CA PRO A 238 -52.63 11.22 2.15
C PRO A 238 -53.07 10.63 0.79
N THR A 239 -53.99 9.68 0.79
CA THR A 239 -54.61 9.14 -0.44
C THR A 239 -55.66 10.05 -1.08
N LEU A 240 -56.06 11.15 -0.43
CA LEU A 240 -56.83 12.24 -1.04
C LEU A 240 -55.98 13.07 -2.01
N GLN A 241 -54.65 13.02 -1.87
CA GLN A 241 -53.68 13.68 -2.76
C GLN A 241 -53.84 15.21 -2.87
N ASP A 242 -54.33 15.86 -1.81
CA ASP A 242 -54.39 17.31 -1.73
C ASP A 242 -52.99 17.91 -1.56
N ALA A 243 -52.62 18.81 -2.48
CA ALA A 243 -51.32 19.48 -2.49
C ALA A 243 -51.20 20.59 -1.42
N LEU A 244 -52.32 21.13 -0.92
CA LEU A 244 -52.32 22.18 0.12
C LEU A 244 -51.95 21.65 1.51
N LEU A 245 -52.17 20.35 1.74
CA LEU A 245 -51.84 19.66 2.98
C LEU A 245 -50.38 19.19 3.03
N VAL A 246 -49.62 19.34 1.94
CA VAL A 246 -48.21 18.92 1.89
C VAL A 246 -47.36 19.89 2.72
N PRO A 247 -46.63 19.41 3.76
CA PRO A 247 -45.72 20.26 4.52
C PRO A 247 -44.55 20.79 3.67
N ASP A 248 -43.84 21.81 4.16
CA ASP A 248 -42.67 22.35 3.45
C ASP A 248 -41.46 21.40 3.51
N GLU A 249 -41.26 20.70 4.63
CA GLU A 249 -40.32 19.58 4.76
C GLU A 249 -41.09 18.24 4.71
N PHE A 250 -40.82 17.40 3.71
CA PHE A 250 -41.52 16.12 3.53
C PHE A 250 -40.68 15.06 2.81
N ASP A 251 -40.81 13.78 3.21
CA ASP A 251 -40.16 12.63 2.56
C ASP A 251 -41.13 11.47 2.20
N ASP A 252 -42.43 11.64 2.43
CA ASP A 252 -43.44 10.61 2.08
C ASP A 252 -43.76 10.63 0.58
N GLU A 253 -43.73 9.45 -0.07
CA GLU A 253 -44.18 9.24 -1.44
C GLU A 253 -45.59 9.81 -1.71
N HIS A 254 -46.49 9.82 -0.72
CA HIS A 254 -47.84 10.35 -0.89
C HIS A 254 -47.85 11.87 -1.10
N HIS A 255 -46.96 12.61 -0.45
CA HIS A 255 -46.79 14.05 -0.67
C HIS A 255 -46.18 14.33 -2.05
N HIS A 256 -45.18 13.54 -2.47
CA HIS A 256 -44.65 13.59 -3.83
C HIS A 256 -45.74 13.31 -4.88
N ARG A 257 -46.62 12.33 -4.65
CA ARG A 257 -47.79 12.04 -5.50
C ARG A 257 -48.82 13.18 -5.51
N ALA A 258 -49.11 13.78 -4.37
CA ALA A 258 -50.05 14.92 -4.28
C ALA A 258 -49.58 16.12 -5.12
N LEU A 259 -48.31 16.53 -4.95
CA LEU A 259 -47.72 17.61 -5.75
C LEU A 259 -47.67 17.26 -7.25
N ALA A 260 -47.27 16.04 -7.60
CA ALA A 260 -47.24 15.60 -8.99
C ALA A 260 -48.63 15.58 -9.63
N MET A 261 -49.66 15.09 -8.93
CA MET A 261 -51.03 15.08 -9.42
C MET A 261 -51.60 16.49 -9.57
N SER A 262 -51.34 17.40 -8.63
CA SER A 262 -51.70 18.82 -8.75
C SER A 262 -51.03 19.47 -9.96
N HIS A 263 -49.74 19.20 -10.19
CA HIS A 263 -49.03 19.68 -11.37
C HIS A 263 -49.61 19.10 -12.67
N TYR A 264 -49.86 17.78 -12.72
CA TYR A 264 -50.45 17.13 -13.90
C TYR A 264 -51.86 17.63 -14.21
N LEU A 265 -52.70 17.91 -13.21
CA LEU A 265 -54.03 18.47 -13.44
C LEU A 265 -53.94 19.89 -14.00
N ALA A 266 -53.08 20.76 -13.45
CA ALA A 266 -52.88 22.12 -13.95
C ALA A 266 -52.26 22.14 -15.36
N ALA A 267 -51.25 21.30 -15.63
CA ALA A 267 -50.65 21.15 -16.95
C ALA A 267 -51.65 20.56 -17.96
N TYR A 268 -52.49 19.60 -17.55
CA TYR A 268 -53.51 19.01 -18.41
C TYR A 268 -54.64 19.99 -18.74
N GLU A 269 -55.03 20.87 -17.82
CA GLU A 269 -55.95 21.97 -18.12
C GLU A 269 -55.38 22.90 -19.21
N VAL A 270 -54.11 23.29 -19.09
CA VAL A 270 -53.40 24.11 -20.09
C VAL A 270 -53.26 23.37 -21.43
N PHE A 271 -53.00 22.05 -21.41
CA PHE A 271 -52.99 21.18 -22.59
C PHE A 271 -54.36 21.12 -23.30
N LEU A 272 -55.47 21.02 -22.55
CA LEU A 272 -56.82 21.05 -23.12
C LEU A 272 -57.16 22.39 -23.80
N HIS A 273 -56.47 23.47 -23.43
CA HIS A 273 -56.52 24.77 -24.12
C HIS A 273 -55.58 24.84 -25.35
N GLY A 274 -54.91 23.75 -25.72
CA GLY A 274 -54.08 23.64 -26.92
C GLY A 274 -52.64 24.14 -26.77
N GLN A 275 -52.11 24.19 -25.55
CA GLN A 275 -50.72 24.56 -25.28
C GLN A 275 -49.88 23.31 -24.95
N ASP A 276 -48.71 23.18 -25.57
CA ASP A 276 -47.80 22.02 -25.37
C ASP A 276 -46.66 22.29 -24.36
N MET A 277 -46.62 23.46 -23.73
CA MET A 277 -45.55 23.89 -22.79
C MET A 277 -46.17 24.44 -21.49
N TYR A 278 -45.55 24.13 -20.34
CA TYR A 278 -46.15 24.36 -19.01
C TYR A 278 -45.22 25.11 -18.02
N PRO A 279 -44.54 26.20 -18.42
CA PRO A 279 -43.46 26.81 -17.63
C PRO A 279 -43.92 27.36 -16.27
N GLU A 280 -45.18 27.78 -16.15
CA GLU A 280 -45.74 28.27 -14.87
C GLU A 280 -46.02 27.09 -13.90
N GLN A 281 -46.51 25.98 -14.43
CA GLN A 281 -46.83 24.76 -13.68
C GLN A 281 -45.56 24.01 -13.27
N GLU A 282 -44.53 24.03 -14.12
CA GLU A 282 -43.18 23.56 -13.79
C GLU A 282 -42.56 24.42 -12.69
N LYS A 283 -42.55 25.75 -12.85
CA LYS A 283 -42.01 26.69 -11.84
C LYS A 283 -42.68 26.57 -10.48
N ALA A 284 -44.02 26.42 -10.43
CA ALA A 284 -44.73 26.22 -9.17
C ALA A 284 -44.34 24.90 -8.46
N LEU A 285 -44.00 23.86 -9.22
CA LEU A 285 -43.48 22.61 -8.68
C LEU A 285 -42.02 22.76 -8.22
N GLU A 286 -41.17 23.40 -9.02
CA GLU A 286 -39.78 23.72 -8.68
C GLU A 286 -39.68 24.53 -7.38
N GLU A 287 -40.53 25.55 -7.18
CA GLU A 287 -40.56 26.36 -5.95
C GLU A 287 -40.87 25.51 -4.71
N ARG A 288 -41.77 24.51 -4.81
CA ARG A 288 -42.07 23.59 -3.70
C ARG A 288 -40.91 22.65 -3.39
N TYR A 289 -40.21 22.12 -4.40
CA TYR A 289 -39.03 21.29 -4.18
C TYR A 289 -37.82 22.10 -3.70
N ALA A 290 -37.63 23.33 -4.20
CA ALA A 290 -36.59 24.24 -3.72
C ALA A 290 -36.79 24.62 -2.24
N LEU A 291 -38.04 24.75 -1.79
CA LEU A 291 -38.36 24.98 -0.38
C LEU A 291 -37.99 23.76 0.48
N LYS A 292 -38.35 22.54 0.05
CA LYS A 292 -37.90 21.29 0.70
C LYS A 292 -36.37 21.21 0.79
N ASP A 293 -35.70 21.45 -0.33
CA ASP A 293 -34.24 21.27 -0.45
C ASP A 293 -33.46 22.40 0.23
N SER A 294 -34.09 23.55 0.53
CA SER A 294 -33.43 24.76 1.08
C SER A 294 -32.55 24.47 2.30
N ARG A 295 -33.05 23.67 3.26
CA ARG A 295 -32.31 23.24 4.45
C ARG A 295 -31.18 22.28 4.12
N VAL A 296 -31.41 21.32 3.22
CA VAL A 296 -30.39 20.36 2.79
C VAL A 296 -29.25 21.09 2.08
N VAL A 297 -29.55 22.09 1.27
CA VAL A 297 -28.58 22.96 0.60
C VAL A 297 -27.78 23.78 1.63
N ALA A 298 -28.44 24.38 2.62
CA ALA A 298 -27.77 25.14 3.68
C ALA A 298 -26.84 24.27 4.54
N ASP A 299 -27.29 23.07 4.95
CA ASP A 299 -26.46 22.10 5.68
C ASP A 299 -25.27 21.64 4.82
N LEU A 300 -25.47 21.40 3.53
CA LEU A 300 -24.43 20.99 2.58
C LEU A 300 -23.40 22.11 2.36
N GLU A 301 -23.82 23.36 2.28
CA GLU A 301 -22.94 24.54 2.20
C GLU A 301 -22.09 24.70 3.48
N GLN A 302 -22.71 24.58 4.66
CA GLN A 302 -21.98 24.58 5.94
C GLN A 302 -20.96 23.42 6.00
N LYS A 303 -21.32 22.23 5.50
CA LYS A 303 -20.41 21.07 5.46
C LYS A 303 -19.25 21.27 4.47
N LYS A 304 -19.49 21.92 3.33
CA LYS A 304 -18.43 22.34 2.41
C LYS A 304 -17.47 23.34 3.05
N GLU A 305 -17.99 24.32 3.78
CA GLU A 305 -17.15 25.29 4.50
C GLU A 305 -16.28 24.61 5.56
N GLN A 306 -16.87 23.75 6.42
CA GLN A 306 -16.15 22.94 7.41
C GLN A 306 -15.07 22.03 6.78
N LEU A 307 -15.35 21.47 5.60
CA LEU A 307 -14.39 20.65 4.86
C LEU A 307 -13.27 21.50 4.25
N ASN A 308 -13.57 22.71 3.78
CA ASN A 308 -12.56 23.64 3.27
C ASN A 308 -11.64 24.16 4.38
N THR A 309 -12.17 24.50 5.55
CA THR A 309 -11.34 24.91 6.71
C THR A 309 -10.47 23.77 7.19
N ALA A 310 -11.01 22.56 7.33
CA ALA A 310 -10.24 21.38 7.74
C ALA A 310 -9.15 21.01 6.72
N ASN A 311 -9.41 21.16 5.42
CA ASN A 311 -8.39 20.96 4.38
C ASN A 311 -7.30 22.03 4.42
N ALA A 312 -7.64 23.30 4.68
CA ALA A 312 -6.66 24.37 4.84
C ALA A 312 -5.78 24.15 6.09
N GLU A 313 -6.36 23.76 7.22
CA GLU A 313 -5.63 23.36 8.43
C GLU A 313 -4.71 22.15 8.16
N LEU A 314 -5.20 21.14 7.43
CA LEU A 314 -4.39 19.97 7.05
C LEU A 314 -3.23 20.35 6.14
N GLN A 315 -3.44 21.20 5.13
CA GLN A 315 -2.37 21.73 4.28
C GLN A 315 -1.33 22.51 5.10
N GLN A 316 -1.78 23.40 5.99
CA GLN A 316 -0.89 24.14 6.89
C GLN A 316 -0.07 23.21 7.79
N LEU A 317 -0.68 22.14 8.31
CA LEU A 317 0.01 21.13 9.13
C LEU A 317 1.02 20.29 8.33
N LEU A 318 0.73 19.99 7.06
CA LEU A 318 1.64 19.26 6.16
C LEU A 318 2.81 20.12 5.66
N GLU A 319 2.58 21.41 5.40
CA GLU A 319 3.63 22.37 5.03
C GLU A 319 4.49 22.78 6.23
N SER A 320 3.92 22.82 7.43
CA SER A 320 4.68 23.05 8.65
C SER A 320 5.58 21.85 8.97
N PRO A 321 6.88 22.06 9.26
CA PRO A 321 7.71 20.97 9.79
C PRO A 321 7.12 20.49 11.11
N ALA A 322 7.17 19.18 11.37
CA ALA A 322 6.51 18.55 12.50
C ALA A 322 6.74 19.36 13.80
N PRO A 323 5.69 19.79 14.54
CA PRO A 323 5.85 20.70 15.68
C PRO A 323 6.87 20.24 16.72
N ILE A 324 7.03 18.92 16.88
CA ILE A 324 8.03 18.28 17.73
C ILE A 324 9.47 18.57 17.27
N GLU A 325 9.75 18.61 15.97
CA GLU A 325 11.08 18.90 15.42
C GLU A 325 11.43 20.39 15.56
N ALA A 326 10.48 21.29 15.29
CA ALA A 326 10.63 22.71 15.54
C ALA A 326 10.91 23.00 17.03
N LEU A 327 10.17 22.35 17.94
CA LEU A 327 10.39 22.43 19.38
C LEU A 327 11.73 21.80 19.82
N ARG A 328 12.16 20.68 19.22
CA ARG A 328 13.48 20.08 19.46
C ARG A 328 14.61 21.02 19.05
N LYS A 329 14.51 21.64 17.88
CA LYS A 329 15.49 22.63 17.39
C LYS A 329 15.58 23.82 18.35
N LYS A 330 14.44 24.43 18.69
CA LYS A 330 14.37 25.56 19.63
C LYS A 330 14.90 25.21 21.02
N ASN A 331 14.62 24.01 21.53
CA ASN A 331 15.18 23.51 22.80
C ASN A 331 16.70 23.32 22.71
N GLY A 332 17.22 22.86 21.56
CA GLY A 332 18.66 22.79 21.30
C GLY A 332 19.34 24.16 21.31
N GLU A 333 18.74 25.14 20.63
CA GLU A 333 19.18 26.54 20.61
C GLU A 333 19.21 27.12 22.04
N VAL A 334 18.09 27.03 22.79
CA VAL A 334 18.01 27.51 24.18
C VAL A 334 19.03 26.83 25.11
N LYS A 335 19.29 25.52 24.96
CA LYS A 335 20.32 24.82 25.74
C LYS A 335 21.73 25.31 25.42
N HIS A 336 22.01 25.56 24.14
CA HIS A 336 23.32 26.05 23.71
C HIS A 336 23.57 27.50 24.18
N ASP A 337 22.56 28.35 24.10
CA ASP A 337 22.65 29.73 24.61
C ASP A 337 22.75 29.76 26.14
N ARG A 338 22.01 28.90 26.85
CA ARG A 338 22.18 28.72 28.30
C ARG A 338 23.63 28.35 28.66
N ALA A 339 24.23 27.37 27.97
CA ALA A 339 25.62 26.98 28.23
C ALA A 339 26.62 28.11 27.95
N LYS A 340 26.39 28.92 26.90
CA LYS A 340 27.19 30.13 26.63
C LYS A 340 27.06 31.17 27.76
N PHE A 341 25.85 31.40 28.28
CA PHE A 341 25.64 32.36 29.37
C PHE A 341 26.22 31.87 30.70
N GLU A 342 26.12 30.57 31.00
CA GLU A 342 26.75 29.96 32.18
C GLU A 342 28.29 30.07 32.12
N GLU A 343 28.91 29.81 30.96
CA GLU A 343 30.36 29.99 30.78
C GLU A 343 30.78 31.47 30.82
N TYR A 344 29.99 32.37 30.23
CA TYR A 344 30.24 33.81 30.32
C TYR A 344 30.16 34.32 31.78
N MET A 345 29.17 33.87 32.55
CA MET A 345 29.06 34.17 33.97
C MET A 345 30.30 33.67 34.73
N ARG A 346 30.70 32.41 34.52
CA ARG A 346 31.90 31.83 35.15
C ARG A 346 33.16 32.65 34.89
N VAL A 347 33.36 33.10 33.65
CA VAL A 347 34.50 33.95 33.26
C VAL A 347 34.39 35.35 33.87
N ALA A 348 33.19 35.94 33.92
CA ALA A 348 32.95 37.24 34.53
C ALA A 348 33.15 37.22 36.06
N GLU A 349 32.78 36.12 36.72
CA GLU A 349 32.94 35.89 38.16
C GLU A 349 34.41 35.72 38.54
N LEU A 350 35.17 34.90 37.79
CA LEU A 350 36.63 34.80 37.94
C LEU A 350 37.31 36.17 37.76
N ARG A 351 36.97 36.89 36.69
CA ARG A 351 37.58 38.20 36.41
C ARG A 351 37.20 39.26 37.46
N LYS A 352 36.01 39.15 38.06
CA LYS A 352 35.59 39.97 39.21
C LYS A 352 36.45 39.64 40.44
N GLU A 353 36.71 38.37 40.71
CA GLU A 353 37.58 37.93 41.82
C GLU A 353 39.03 38.39 41.61
N ASP A 354 39.57 38.28 40.39
CA ASP A 354 40.88 38.81 40.02
C ASP A 354 40.97 40.33 40.29
N TYR A 355 39.96 41.11 39.86
CA TYR A 355 39.94 42.56 40.13
C TYR A 355 39.79 42.88 41.62
N ILE A 356 39.04 42.10 42.40
CA ILE A 356 38.95 42.26 43.86
C ILE A 356 40.31 42.02 44.51
N ASN A 357 41.03 40.97 44.09
CA ASN A 357 42.37 40.65 44.58
C ASN A 357 43.39 41.71 44.18
N TYR A 358 43.36 42.20 42.94
CA TYR A 358 44.22 43.28 42.47
C TYR A 358 43.98 44.59 43.23
N ILE A 359 42.72 45.00 43.42
CA ILE A 359 42.36 46.18 44.23
C ILE A 359 42.84 46.03 45.69
N LYS A 360 42.84 44.81 46.23
CA LYS A 360 43.34 44.51 47.58
C LYS A 360 44.87 44.63 47.66
N GLN A 361 45.60 44.19 46.64
CA GLN A 361 47.06 44.34 46.53
C GLN A 361 47.44 45.82 46.39
N GLU A 362 46.87 46.54 45.42
CA GLU A 362 47.08 47.98 45.20
C GLU A 362 46.80 48.81 46.47
N LYS A 363 45.74 48.50 47.22
CA LYS A 363 45.47 49.17 48.51
C LYS A 363 46.53 48.89 49.57
N ALA A 364 47.11 47.69 49.60
CA ALA A 364 48.18 47.34 50.53
C ALA A 364 49.50 48.04 50.14
N GLU A 365 49.84 48.06 48.85
CA GLU A 365 51.03 48.75 48.32
C GLU A 365 50.93 50.28 48.49
N LEU A 366 49.76 50.87 48.25
CA LEU A 366 49.49 52.28 48.53
C LEU A 366 49.68 52.59 50.02
N ALA A 367 49.17 51.74 50.93
CA ALA A 367 49.35 51.92 52.36
C ALA A 367 50.84 51.84 52.77
N GLN A 368 51.58 50.86 52.26
CA GLN A 368 53.03 50.75 52.49
C GLN A 368 53.77 51.99 51.95
N THR A 369 53.47 52.42 50.73
CA THR A 369 54.07 53.60 50.09
C THR A 369 53.80 54.88 50.90
N LEU A 370 52.57 55.07 51.40
CA LEU A 370 52.23 56.18 52.28
C LEU A 370 53.01 56.14 53.60
N THR A 371 53.21 54.96 54.21
CA THR A 371 54.07 54.83 55.41
C THR A 371 55.53 55.12 55.11
N MET A 372 56.05 54.69 53.95
CA MET A 372 57.43 54.96 53.51
C MET A 372 57.66 56.45 53.23
N ILE A 373 56.71 57.13 52.58
CA ILE A 373 56.76 58.59 52.39
C ILE A 373 56.75 59.32 53.76
N GLY A 374 55.98 58.82 54.73
CA GLY A 374 56.00 59.34 56.10
C GLY A 374 57.38 59.20 56.76
N GLN A 375 58.02 58.03 56.64
CA GLN A 375 59.37 57.79 57.15
C GLN A 375 60.42 58.65 56.44
N LEU A 376 60.38 58.73 55.11
CA LEU A 376 61.31 59.53 54.32
C LEU A 376 61.21 61.03 54.63
N ARG A 377 60.01 61.57 54.85
CA ARG A 377 59.85 62.97 55.29
C ARG A 377 60.37 63.23 56.70
N ALA A 378 60.23 62.27 57.61
CA ALA A 378 60.82 62.37 58.95
C ALA A 378 62.36 62.34 58.88
N GLU A 379 62.92 61.50 58.01
CA GLU A 379 64.37 61.39 57.79
C GLU A 379 64.93 62.60 57.01
N GLU A 380 64.21 63.15 56.04
CA GLU A 380 64.53 64.41 55.35
C GLU A 380 64.61 65.57 56.36
N ALA A 381 63.63 65.68 57.28
CA ALA A 381 63.67 66.67 58.34
C ALA A 381 64.89 66.46 59.26
N ARG A 382 65.16 65.22 59.68
CA ARG A 382 66.33 64.86 60.50
C ARG A 382 67.65 65.23 59.82
N LEU A 383 67.82 64.85 58.55
CA LEU A 383 69.03 65.15 57.77
C LEU A 383 69.17 66.64 57.49
N THR A 384 68.08 67.35 57.22
CA THR A 384 68.08 68.81 57.07
C THR A 384 68.57 69.50 58.34
N ASP A 385 68.17 69.02 59.51
CA ASP A 385 68.67 69.56 60.79
C ASP A 385 70.13 69.17 61.08
N VAL A 386 70.56 67.95 60.71
CA VAL A 386 71.98 67.56 60.76
C VAL A 386 72.85 68.43 59.83
N VAL A 387 72.38 68.72 58.62
CA VAL A 387 73.07 69.60 57.66
C VAL A 387 73.10 71.05 58.14
N LYS A 388 72.06 71.57 58.80
CA LYS A 388 72.12 72.90 59.47
C LYS A 388 73.18 72.96 60.58
N VAL A 389 73.44 71.84 61.28
CA VAL A 389 74.48 71.75 62.31
C VAL A 389 75.87 71.60 61.68
N GLN A 390 75.99 70.93 60.54
CA GLN A 390 77.24 70.77 59.79
C GLN A 390 77.47 71.95 58.84
N ASN A 391 78.13 73.00 59.32
CA ASN A 391 78.61 74.13 58.51
C ASN A 391 79.72 73.72 57.52
N LEU A 392 79.36 72.93 56.49
CA LEU A 392 80.24 72.49 55.41
C LEU A 392 80.18 73.48 54.23
N SER A 393 81.35 73.90 53.75
CA SER A 393 81.45 74.78 52.57
C SER A 393 81.08 74.02 51.29
N PRO A 394 80.36 74.64 50.33
CA PRO A 394 80.10 74.04 49.01
C PRO A 394 81.36 73.57 48.27
N GLU A 395 82.50 74.24 48.48
CA GLU A 395 83.79 73.86 47.87
C GLU A 395 84.33 72.54 48.42
N GLU A 396 84.08 72.26 49.71
CA GLU A 396 84.57 71.05 50.38
C GLU A 396 83.74 69.83 49.97
N VAL A 397 82.44 70.01 49.76
CA VAL A 397 81.55 69.03 49.12
C VAL A 397 81.98 68.77 47.67
N HIS A 398 82.42 69.78 46.93
CA HIS A 398 82.91 69.62 45.55
C HIS A 398 84.23 68.84 45.48
N ARG A 399 85.17 69.07 46.42
CA ARG A 399 86.41 68.28 46.52
C ARG A 399 86.10 66.81 46.83
N MET A 400 85.22 66.56 47.81
CA MET A 400 84.85 65.21 48.23
C MET A 400 84.09 64.43 47.13
N ASN A 401 83.20 65.09 46.39
CA ASN A 401 82.54 64.49 45.22
C ASN A 401 83.54 64.18 44.08
N SER A 402 84.55 65.03 43.88
CA SER A 402 85.58 64.81 42.84
C SER A 402 86.46 63.60 43.16
N GLU A 403 86.85 63.42 44.42
CA GLU A 403 87.60 62.24 44.88
C GLU A 403 86.73 60.97 44.80
N HIS A 404 85.44 61.05 45.19
CA HIS A 404 84.49 59.95 45.08
C HIS A 404 84.23 59.52 43.62
N GLU A 405 84.14 60.48 42.70
CA GLU A 405 84.05 60.21 41.26
C GLU A 405 85.31 59.56 40.69
N GLY A 406 86.50 59.98 41.12
CA GLY A 406 87.76 59.35 40.73
C GLY A 406 87.83 57.89 41.17
N LEU A 407 87.62 57.66 42.47
CA LEU A 407 87.62 56.31 43.06
C LEU A 407 86.53 55.41 42.45
N SER A 408 85.36 55.95 42.10
CA SER A 408 84.29 55.18 41.44
C SER A 408 84.70 54.69 40.04
N ARG A 409 85.36 55.53 39.23
CA ARG A 409 85.87 55.16 37.89
C ARG A 409 86.97 54.09 37.96
N ASP A 410 87.85 54.18 38.95
CA ASP A 410 88.88 53.14 39.18
C ASP A 410 88.26 51.81 39.63
N LEU A 411 87.21 51.85 40.46
CA LEU A 411 86.50 50.65 40.90
C LEU A 411 85.70 49.99 39.75
N GLU A 412 85.08 50.77 38.87
CA GLU A 412 84.40 50.25 37.67
C GLU A 412 85.38 49.63 36.68
N THR A 413 86.52 50.25 36.40
CA THR A 413 87.53 49.69 35.49
C THR A 413 88.17 48.42 36.04
N LEU A 414 88.39 48.32 37.35
CA LEU A 414 88.83 47.07 38.00
C LEU A 414 87.75 45.98 37.94
N LYS A 415 86.47 46.30 38.22
CA LYS A 415 85.35 45.35 38.06
C LYS A 415 85.24 44.85 36.62
N HIS A 416 85.43 45.71 35.62
CA HIS A 416 85.40 45.32 34.22
C HIS A 416 86.51 44.32 33.87
N LYS A 417 87.76 44.59 34.29
CA LYS A 417 88.89 43.65 34.10
C LYS A 417 88.70 42.31 34.79
N ILE A 418 88.10 42.29 35.99
CA ILE A 418 87.74 41.05 36.70
C ILE A 418 86.65 40.28 35.94
N ALA A 419 85.61 40.97 35.43
CA ALA A 419 84.56 40.36 34.64
C ALA A 419 85.08 39.79 33.31
N GLU A 420 85.99 40.48 32.61
CA GLU A 420 86.61 39.97 31.37
C GLU A 420 87.48 38.74 31.63
N THR A 421 88.32 38.75 32.67
CA THR A 421 89.19 37.61 33.01
C THR A 421 88.41 36.41 33.54
N SER A 422 87.34 36.62 34.32
CA SER A 422 86.39 35.56 34.69
C SER A 422 85.68 34.98 33.45
N LYS A 423 85.28 35.82 32.50
CA LYS A 423 84.63 35.41 31.25
C LYS A 423 85.55 34.64 30.31
N THR A 424 86.86 34.91 30.29
CA THR A 424 87.82 34.09 29.54
C THR A 424 88.11 32.76 30.24
N ALA A 425 88.21 32.73 31.57
CA ALA A 425 88.33 31.49 32.34
C ALA A 425 87.12 30.55 32.12
N LEU A 426 85.89 31.04 32.30
CA LEU A 426 84.67 30.26 32.06
C LEU A 426 84.55 29.73 30.62
N LYS A 427 85.00 30.51 29.62
CA LYS A 427 85.06 30.03 28.22
C LYS A 427 86.05 28.88 28.03
N LEU A 428 87.21 28.93 28.69
CA LEU A 428 88.21 27.87 28.63
C LEU A 428 87.75 26.62 29.38
N GLU A 429 87.10 26.76 30.53
CA GLU A 429 86.47 25.65 31.26
C GLU A 429 85.39 24.96 30.41
N VAL A 430 84.46 25.72 29.80
CA VAL A 430 83.43 25.17 28.90
C VAL A 430 84.04 24.51 27.66
N SER A 431 85.15 25.05 27.14
CA SER A 431 85.88 24.41 26.04
C SER A 431 86.57 23.12 26.47
N LEU A 432 87.06 23.04 27.72
CA LEU A 432 87.72 21.85 28.27
C LEU A 432 86.70 20.76 28.58
N THR A 433 85.59 21.07 29.26
CA THR A 433 84.53 20.09 29.56
C THR A 433 83.92 19.53 28.29
N LYS A 434 83.70 20.36 27.27
CA LYS A 434 83.27 19.87 25.95
C LYS A 434 84.30 18.92 25.33
N LYS A 435 85.60 19.21 25.43
CA LYS A 435 86.66 18.35 24.87
C LYS A 435 86.85 17.04 25.64
N VAL A 436 86.53 17.02 26.93
CA VAL A 436 86.44 15.79 27.74
C VAL A 436 85.24 14.96 27.30
N ALA A 437 84.04 15.55 27.21
CA ALA A 437 82.84 14.86 26.74
C ALA A 437 82.99 14.31 25.31
N ASP A 438 83.53 15.10 24.36
CA ASP A 438 83.85 14.67 22.99
C ASP A 438 84.77 13.40 22.98
N ALA A 439 85.58 13.20 24.02
CA ALA A 439 86.51 12.08 24.13
C ALA A 439 85.93 10.88 24.90
N GLU A 440 85.10 11.12 25.91
CA GLU A 440 84.29 10.10 26.60
C GLU A 440 83.31 9.44 25.62
N ASP A 441 82.56 10.25 24.86
CA ASP A 441 81.65 9.78 23.78
C ASP A 441 82.39 8.90 22.76
N ALA A 442 83.65 9.23 22.43
CA ALA A 442 84.46 8.45 21.49
C ALA A 442 84.92 7.10 22.07
N VAL A 443 85.22 7.03 23.37
CA VAL A 443 85.57 5.79 24.07
C VAL A 443 84.34 4.91 24.29
N ASP A 444 83.19 5.51 24.61
CA ASP A 444 81.92 4.80 24.74
C ASP A 444 81.43 4.27 23.38
N ALA A 445 81.52 5.06 22.31
CA ALA A 445 81.21 4.59 20.95
C ALA A 445 82.09 3.40 20.53
N TYR A 446 83.39 3.45 20.84
CA TYR A 446 84.31 2.33 20.61
C TYR A 446 83.95 1.09 21.45
N THR A 447 83.61 1.28 22.73
CA THR A 447 83.25 0.19 23.65
C THR A 447 81.93 -0.47 23.26
N ASN A 448 80.94 0.32 22.84
CA ASN A 448 79.66 -0.17 22.31
C ASN A 448 79.83 -0.90 20.96
N LEU A 449 80.76 -0.48 20.10
CA LEU A 449 81.10 -1.21 18.88
C LEU A 449 81.77 -2.56 19.18
N LEU A 450 82.67 -2.62 20.17
CA LEU A 450 83.21 -3.90 20.64
C LEU A 450 82.11 -4.83 21.19
N ALA A 451 81.11 -4.28 21.88
CA ALA A 451 79.99 -5.05 22.43
C ALA A 451 79.10 -5.61 21.31
N THR A 452 78.72 -4.76 20.36
CA THR A 452 77.86 -5.13 19.22
C THR A 452 78.51 -6.19 18.33
N LEU A 453 79.85 -6.16 18.19
CA LEU A 453 80.60 -7.14 17.41
C LEU A 453 80.96 -8.42 18.21
N GLY A 454 80.57 -8.52 19.48
CA GLY A 454 80.89 -9.67 20.34
C GLY A 454 82.38 -9.81 20.67
N LEU A 455 83.17 -8.74 20.56
CA LEU A 455 84.63 -8.73 20.71
C LEU A 455 85.09 -8.43 22.16
N PHE A 456 84.24 -8.75 23.13
CA PHE A 456 84.59 -8.72 24.55
C PHE A 456 85.45 -9.94 24.92
N PRO A 457 86.39 -9.84 25.87
CA PRO A 457 87.22 -10.98 26.27
C PRO A 457 86.37 -12.15 26.85
N PRO A 458 86.69 -13.42 26.54
CA PRO A 458 87.78 -13.89 25.68
C PRO A 458 87.42 -13.89 24.18
N LEU A 459 88.37 -13.48 23.34
CA LEU A 459 88.25 -13.50 21.87
C LEU A 459 88.38 -14.94 21.32
N PRO A 460 87.85 -15.21 20.10
CA PRO A 460 88.05 -16.49 19.42
C PRO A 460 89.55 -16.82 19.18
N PRO A 461 89.91 -18.11 19.03
CA PRO A 461 91.24 -18.47 18.52
C PRO A 461 91.47 -17.78 17.17
N PRO A 462 92.64 -17.16 16.90
CA PRO A 462 93.93 -17.32 17.59
C PRO A 462 94.35 -16.15 18.52
N LEU A 463 93.45 -15.26 18.96
CA LEU A 463 93.80 -13.99 19.65
C LEU A 463 93.40 -13.95 21.13
N GLN A 464 93.63 -15.03 21.87
CA GLN A 464 93.09 -15.23 23.22
C GLN A 464 93.67 -14.29 24.30
N ASP A 465 94.90 -13.79 24.14
CA ASP A 465 95.58 -12.95 25.13
C ASP A 465 95.40 -11.42 24.92
N VAL A 466 94.68 -10.98 23.88
CA VAL A 466 94.53 -9.55 23.56
C VAL A 466 93.30 -8.94 24.21
N LYS A 467 93.50 -7.96 25.10
CA LYS A 467 92.42 -7.14 25.68
C LYS A 467 92.23 -5.87 24.84
N LEU A 468 91.04 -5.69 24.24
CA LEU A 468 90.76 -4.53 23.37
C LEU A 468 90.14 -3.31 24.10
N THR A 469 89.94 -3.40 25.42
CA THR A 469 89.29 -2.36 26.25
C THR A 469 90.16 -1.12 26.42
N LEU A 470 89.57 0.07 26.24
CA LEU A 470 90.17 1.37 26.52
C LEU A 470 89.34 2.09 27.60
N ALA A 471 89.99 2.80 28.50
CA ALA A 471 89.34 3.65 29.51
C ALA A 471 90.00 5.05 29.53
N LEU A 472 89.25 6.08 29.90
CA LEU A 472 89.72 7.46 29.90
C LEU A 472 89.91 7.96 31.35
N ASN A 473 91.06 8.55 31.64
CA ASN A 473 91.42 9.11 32.95
C ASN A 473 91.70 10.61 32.82
N THR A 474 90.65 11.42 33.04
CA THR A 474 90.68 12.88 32.92
C THR A 474 91.57 13.58 33.95
N ALA A 475 91.98 12.90 35.03
CA ALA A 475 92.80 13.44 36.11
C ALA A 475 94.32 13.24 35.91
N ALA A 476 94.75 12.65 34.80
CA ALA A 476 96.17 12.40 34.54
C ALA A 476 96.92 13.70 34.15
N PRO A 477 98.06 14.02 34.79
CA PRO A 477 98.77 15.28 34.54
C PRO A 477 99.58 15.30 33.23
N ASN A 478 99.80 14.15 32.61
CA ASN A 478 100.57 14.02 31.36
C ASN A 478 99.66 13.55 30.21
N PRO A 479 99.75 14.13 28.99
CA PRO A 479 98.96 13.71 27.83
C PRO A 479 98.94 12.21 27.48
N PRO A 480 100.04 11.42 27.57
CA PRO A 480 99.98 9.99 27.26
C PRO A 480 99.24 9.15 28.32
N ASP A 481 99.13 9.63 29.55
CA ASP A 481 98.54 8.89 30.68
C ASP A 481 97.00 9.06 30.77
N ILE A 482 96.41 9.88 29.90
CA ILE A 482 94.96 10.16 29.85
C ILE A 482 94.16 8.96 29.29
N LEU A 483 94.79 8.09 28.50
CA LEU A 483 94.15 6.90 27.93
C LEU A 483 94.74 5.63 28.52
N VAL A 484 93.96 4.91 29.32
CA VAL A 484 94.35 3.67 29.99
C VAL A 484 93.92 2.47 29.13
N GLY A 485 94.89 1.83 28.48
CA GLY A 485 94.66 0.64 27.66
C GLY A 485 95.87 0.32 26.77
N PRO A 486 95.85 -0.81 26.03
CA PRO A 486 96.93 -1.14 25.11
C PRO A 486 96.95 -0.19 23.90
N GLY A 487 98.15 0.07 23.38
CA GLY A 487 98.39 1.08 22.35
C GLY A 487 97.52 0.89 21.10
N ILE A 488 96.70 1.90 20.77
CA ILE A 488 95.73 1.86 19.66
C ILE A 488 96.40 1.47 18.32
N ARG A 489 97.62 1.96 18.06
CA ARG A 489 98.36 1.69 16.82
C ARG A 489 99.07 0.33 16.80
N GLU A 490 99.48 -0.17 17.96
CA GLU A 490 100.39 -1.31 18.08
C GLU A 490 99.66 -2.63 18.31
N VAL A 491 98.54 -2.60 19.04
CA VAL A 491 97.81 -3.80 19.46
C VAL A 491 96.39 -3.82 18.90
N VAL A 492 95.62 -2.75 19.12
CA VAL A 492 94.19 -2.72 18.75
C VAL A 492 93.99 -2.83 17.23
N LYS A 493 94.69 -2.01 16.44
CA LYS A 493 94.54 -2.02 14.97
C LYS A 493 94.97 -3.34 14.30
N PRO A 494 96.13 -3.95 14.60
CA PRO A 494 96.51 -5.24 14.02
C PRO A 494 95.54 -6.37 14.37
N SER A 495 95.07 -6.45 15.62
CA SER A 495 94.12 -7.49 16.05
C SER A 495 92.76 -7.36 15.36
N LEU A 496 92.22 -6.14 15.24
CA LEU A 496 90.98 -5.91 14.48
C LEU A 496 91.12 -6.21 12.98
N ALA A 497 92.30 -6.00 12.39
CA ALA A 497 92.55 -6.35 10.99
C ALA A 497 92.50 -7.87 10.73
N ILE A 498 93.05 -8.68 11.65
CA ILE A 498 92.99 -10.15 11.58
C ILE A 498 91.54 -10.64 11.71
N ILE A 499 90.78 -10.10 12.66
CA ILE A 499 89.36 -10.45 12.87
C ILE A 499 88.51 -10.05 11.65
N ALA A 500 88.77 -8.87 11.07
CA ALA A 500 88.09 -8.42 9.85
C ALA A 500 88.36 -9.35 8.66
N GLU A 501 89.56 -9.91 8.53
CA GLU A 501 89.89 -10.83 7.44
C GLU A 501 89.22 -12.21 7.63
N LEU A 502 89.22 -12.75 8.85
CA LEU A 502 88.48 -13.98 9.18
C LEU A 502 86.97 -13.84 8.90
N LYS A 503 86.38 -12.68 9.19
CA LYS A 503 84.97 -12.41 8.86
C LYS A 503 84.72 -12.11 7.38
N ARG A 504 85.74 -11.70 6.61
CA ARG A 504 85.63 -11.64 5.13
C ARG A 504 85.63 -13.03 4.51
N THR A 505 86.47 -13.95 4.97
CA THR A 505 86.50 -15.33 4.45
C THR A 505 85.19 -16.06 4.79
N GLU A 506 84.73 -15.98 6.05
CA GLU A 506 83.44 -16.58 6.46
C GLU A 506 82.25 -16.02 5.65
N ARG A 507 82.26 -14.72 5.34
CA ARG A 507 81.26 -14.12 4.46
C ARG A 507 81.36 -14.61 3.02
N ALA A 508 82.58 -14.80 2.48
CA ALA A 508 82.78 -15.31 1.12
C ALA A 508 82.31 -16.77 0.98
N ASP A 509 82.48 -17.58 2.01
CA ASP A 509 81.97 -18.96 2.06
C ASP A 509 80.43 -18.98 2.10
N VAL A 510 79.81 -18.15 2.95
CA VAL A 510 78.34 -18.02 3.02
C VAL A 510 77.74 -17.45 1.73
N GLU A 511 78.39 -16.48 1.08
CA GLU A 511 77.95 -15.97 -0.23
C GLU A 511 78.09 -17.04 -1.32
N SER A 512 79.10 -17.91 -1.25
CA SER A 512 79.28 -19.04 -2.17
C SER A 512 78.19 -20.10 -1.99
N GLU A 513 77.80 -20.42 -0.75
CA GLU A 513 76.64 -21.29 -0.48
C GLU A 513 75.33 -20.64 -0.93
N ARG A 514 75.14 -19.33 -0.70
CA ARG A 514 73.98 -18.58 -1.20
C ARG A 514 73.88 -18.67 -2.72
N ILE A 515 74.99 -18.50 -3.46
CA ILE A 515 75.00 -18.63 -4.92
C ILE A 515 74.62 -20.05 -5.37
N LYS A 516 74.98 -21.11 -4.63
CA LYS A 516 74.49 -22.48 -4.93
C LYS A 516 72.98 -22.59 -4.74
N VAL A 517 72.46 -22.10 -3.62
CA VAL A 517 71.02 -22.13 -3.32
C VAL A 517 70.21 -21.29 -4.31
N ASP A 518 70.71 -20.11 -4.72
CA ASP A 518 70.09 -19.29 -5.77
C ASP A 518 70.08 -20.06 -7.11
N ASN A 519 71.16 -20.75 -7.50
CA ASN A 519 71.18 -21.58 -8.72
C ASN A 519 70.25 -22.80 -8.65
N GLU A 520 70.11 -23.44 -7.50
CA GLU A 520 69.16 -24.55 -7.27
C GLU A 520 67.70 -24.04 -7.32
N LEU A 521 67.45 -22.84 -6.81
CA LEU A 521 66.15 -22.16 -6.88
C LEU A 521 65.79 -21.79 -8.32
N ASP A 522 66.74 -21.27 -9.12
CA ASP A 522 66.53 -20.95 -10.52
C ASP A 522 66.22 -22.22 -11.36
N GLN A 523 66.90 -23.34 -11.07
CA GLN A 523 66.59 -24.63 -11.70
C GLN A 523 65.18 -25.12 -11.35
N LEU A 524 64.81 -25.14 -10.06
CA LEU A 524 63.46 -25.51 -9.61
C LEU A 524 62.38 -24.56 -10.14
N THR A 525 62.69 -23.27 -10.31
CA THR A 525 61.77 -22.29 -10.91
C THR A 525 61.55 -22.59 -12.39
N THR A 526 62.62 -22.91 -13.14
CA THR A 526 62.53 -23.32 -14.54
C THR A 526 61.74 -24.64 -14.70
N GLU A 527 61.96 -25.61 -13.82
CA GLU A 527 61.17 -26.85 -13.79
C GLU A 527 59.69 -26.58 -13.46
N TRP A 528 59.40 -25.67 -12.53
CA TRP A 528 58.03 -25.25 -12.22
C TRP A 528 57.36 -24.54 -13.40
N GLU A 529 58.07 -23.64 -14.10
CA GLU A 529 57.56 -22.95 -15.30
C GLU A 529 57.23 -23.94 -16.42
N ASN A 530 58.12 -24.91 -16.69
CA ASN A 530 57.86 -25.98 -17.67
C ASN A 530 56.62 -26.81 -17.28
N ILE A 531 56.49 -27.20 -16.00
CA ILE A 531 55.31 -27.95 -15.52
C ILE A 531 54.04 -27.08 -15.58
N GLN A 532 54.12 -25.76 -15.34
CA GLN A 532 52.99 -24.85 -15.55
C GLN A 532 52.59 -24.75 -17.02
N GLU A 533 53.55 -24.73 -17.95
CA GLU A 533 53.26 -24.74 -19.38
C GLU A 533 52.60 -26.05 -19.82
N GLU A 534 53.09 -27.21 -19.35
CA GLU A 534 52.44 -28.52 -19.54
C GLU A 534 51.01 -28.56 -18.95
N VAL A 535 50.81 -28.03 -17.74
CA VAL A 535 49.49 -27.93 -17.11
C VAL A 535 48.56 -27.02 -17.91
N ASN A 536 49.05 -25.89 -18.42
CA ASN A 536 48.28 -24.99 -19.27
C ASN A 536 47.94 -25.63 -20.63
N GLU A 537 48.86 -26.38 -21.24
CA GLU A 537 48.57 -27.19 -22.43
C GLU A 537 47.47 -28.24 -22.17
N VAL A 538 47.55 -28.95 -21.04
CA VAL A 538 46.54 -29.96 -20.67
C VAL A 538 45.20 -29.30 -20.36
N LEU A 539 45.18 -28.16 -19.66
CA LEU A 539 43.96 -27.37 -19.44
C LEU A 539 43.34 -26.90 -20.76
N ASN A 540 44.14 -26.37 -21.69
CA ASN A 540 43.67 -25.96 -23.02
C ASN A 540 43.11 -27.15 -23.83
N LYS A 541 43.71 -28.34 -23.71
CA LYS A 541 43.19 -29.58 -24.33
C LYS A 541 41.88 -30.03 -23.66
N VAL A 542 41.76 -29.90 -22.34
CA VAL A 542 40.53 -30.21 -21.59
C VAL A 542 39.41 -29.22 -21.90
N THR A 543 39.68 -27.92 -22.02
CA THR A 543 38.67 -26.93 -22.42
C THR A 543 38.23 -27.17 -23.87
N ALA A 544 39.16 -27.42 -24.79
CA ALA A 544 38.80 -27.74 -26.18
C ALA A 544 37.93 -29.01 -26.30
N LEU A 545 38.27 -30.08 -25.56
CA LEU A 545 37.45 -31.30 -25.50
C LEU A 545 36.10 -31.07 -24.80
N ASN A 546 36.02 -30.18 -23.81
CA ASN A 546 34.77 -29.82 -23.16
C ASN A 546 33.87 -29.00 -24.09
N ASP A 547 34.44 -28.06 -24.83
CA ASP A 547 33.72 -27.25 -25.82
C ASP A 547 33.22 -28.14 -26.98
N GLU A 548 34.04 -29.08 -27.48
CA GLU A 548 33.62 -30.10 -28.46
C GLU A 548 32.53 -31.01 -27.89
N ALA A 549 32.62 -31.41 -26.62
CA ALA A 549 31.59 -32.22 -25.96
C ALA A 549 30.27 -31.45 -25.77
N GLU A 550 30.32 -30.15 -25.48
CA GLU A 550 29.12 -29.32 -25.36
C GLU A 550 28.52 -28.99 -26.74
N GLU A 551 29.34 -28.76 -27.78
CA GLU A 551 28.86 -28.64 -29.16
C GLU A 551 28.18 -29.94 -29.62
N LEU A 552 28.79 -31.10 -29.38
CA LEU A 552 28.17 -32.40 -29.66
C LEU A 552 26.89 -32.62 -28.84
N ARG A 553 26.83 -32.10 -27.60
CA ARG A 553 25.62 -32.15 -26.76
C ARG A 553 24.52 -31.25 -27.30
N GLU A 554 24.83 -30.02 -27.73
CA GLU A 554 23.87 -29.11 -28.35
C GLU A 554 23.36 -29.67 -29.67
N VAL A 555 24.25 -30.20 -30.53
CA VAL A 555 23.87 -30.88 -31.78
C VAL A 555 22.98 -32.08 -31.51
N ALA A 556 23.35 -32.96 -30.57
CA ALA A 556 22.52 -34.11 -30.20
C ALA A 556 21.17 -33.70 -29.57
N GLN A 557 21.12 -32.59 -28.84
CA GLN A 557 19.87 -32.04 -28.29
C GLN A 557 18.99 -31.42 -29.39
N GLN A 558 19.58 -30.72 -30.36
CA GLN A 558 18.87 -30.21 -31.53
C GLN A 558 18.36 -31.36 -32.41
N GLU A 559 19.19 -32.36 -32.69
CA GLU A 559 18.80 -33.57 -33.42
C GLU A 559 17.71 -34.34 -32.67
N ALA A 560 17.79 -34.48 -31.35
CA ALA A 560 16.73 -35.08 -30.55
C ALA A 560 15.43 -34.26 -30.59
N LEU A 561 15.49 -32.92 -30.64
CA LEU A 561 14.30 -32.07 -30.81
C LEU A 561 13.70 -32.21 -32.21
N VAL A 562 14.51 -32.23 -33.26
CA VAL A 562 14.06 -32.44 -34.65
C VAL A 562 13.48 -33.85 -34.79
N SER A 563 14.20 -34.88 -34.34
CA SER A 563 13.76 -36.28 -34.35
C SER A 563 12.49 -36.50 -33.54
N ASN A 564 12.31 -35.82 -32.39
CA ASN A 564 11.07 -35.90 -31.62
C ASN A 564 9.92 -35.11 -32.27
N ALA A 565 10.21 -34.02 -32.99
CA ALA A 565 9.22 -33.31 -33.80
C ALA A 565 8.78 -34.16 -35.02
N GLU A 566 9.73 -34.82 -35.69
CA GLU A 566 9.48 -35.79 -36.76
C GLU A 566 8.74 -37.02 -36.24
N ALA A 567 9.12 -37.57 -35.08
CA ALA A 567 8.40 -38.66 -34.42
C ALA A 567 6.97 -38.23 -34.07
N SER A 568 6.76 -37.02 -33.56
CA SER A 568 5.42 -36.47 -33.30
C SER A 568 4.63 -36.19 -34.59
N HIS A 569 5.31 -35.87 -35.70
CA HIS A 569 4.70 -35.77 -37.03
C HIS A 569 4.27 -37.15 -37.53
N LEU A 570 5.18 -38.12 -37.51
CA LEU A 570 4.93 -39.52 -37.88
C LEU A 570 3.91 -40.19 -36.96
N GLU A 571 3.82 -39.83 -35.68
CA GLU A 571 2.75 -40.29 -34.78
C GLU A 571 1.40 -39.67 -35.14
N ARG A 572 1.35 -38.40 -35.56
CA ARG A 572 0.12 -37.79 -36.10
C ARG A 572 -0.27 -38.43 -37.43
N GLU A 573 0.67 -38.63 -38.35
CA GLU A 573 0.43 -39.30 -39.62
C GLU A 573 0.04 -40.76 -39.41
N LEU A 574 0.64 -41.48 -38.46
CA LEU A 574 0.28 -42.85 -38.11
C LEU A 574 -1.07 -42.90 -37.39
N ALA A 575 -1.40 -41.93 -36.54
CA ALA A 575 -2.74 -41.80 -35.95
C ALA A 575 -3.80 -41.45 -37.02
N GLN A 576 -3.48 -40.59 -37.98
CA GLN A 576 -4.33 -40.24 -39.10
C GLN A 576 -4.47 -41.39 -40.08
N ALA A 577 -3.40 -42.12 -40.39
CA ALA A 577 -3.38 -43.31 -41.23
C ALA A 577 -4.06 -44.49 -40.53
N ARG A 578 -3.94 -44.63 -39.21
CA ARG A 578 -4.69 -45.60 -38.40
C ARG A 578 -6.17 -45.23 -38.35
N THR A 579 -6.52 -43.96 -38.19
CA THR A 579 -7.91 -43.49 -38.26
C THR A 579 -8.48 -43.69 -39.68
N SER A 580 -7.69 -43.43 -40.72
CA SER A 580 -8.06 -43.64 -42.11
C SER A 580 -8.15 -45.12 -42.46
N ALA A 581 -7.26 -45.97 -41.95
CA ALA A 581 -7.30 -47.43 -42.10
C ALA A 581 -8.38 -48.08 -41.24
N MET A 582 -8.81 -47.45 -40.14
CA MET A 582 -9.94 -47.88 -39.34
C MET A 582 -11.27 -47.42 -39.96
N ALA A 583 -11.32 -46.23 -40.55
CA ALA A 583 -12.45 -45.75 -41.34
C ALA A 583 -12.61 -46.54 -42.65
N ASN A 584 -11.52 -46.73 -43.41
CA ASN A 584 -11.47 -47.59 -44.58
C ASN A 584 -11.66 -49.06 -44.20
N GLY A 585 -11.18 -49.50 -43.05
CA GLY A 585 -11.36 -50.87 -42.55
C GLY A 585 -12.80 -51.15 -42.12
N VAL A 586 -13.47 -50.19 -41.47
CA VAL A 586 -14.92 -50.23 -41.21
C VAL A 586 -15.71 -50.13 -42.52
N GLY A 587 -15.28 -49.29 -43.46
CA GLY A 587 -15.87 -49.18 -44.80
C GLY A 587 -15.70 -50.43 -45.67
N VAL A 588 -14.56 -51.12 -45.56
CA VAL A 588 -14.28 -52.40 -46.22
C VAL A 588 -15.01 -53.53 -45.49
N LYS A 589 -15.13 -53.49 -44.16
CA LYS A 589 -15.91 -54.49 -43.40
C LYS A 589 -17.41 -54.34 -43.62
N SER A 590 -17.92 -53.11 -43.77
CA SER A 590 -19.32 -52.86 -44.16
C SER A 590 -19.56 -53.19 -45.64
N ARG A 591 -18.62 -52.90 -46.55
CA ARG A 591 -18.66 -53.43 -47.94
C ARG A 591 -18.60 -54.95 -47.98
N LEU A 592 -17.76 -55.59 -47.15
CA LEU A 592 -17.65 -57.05 -47.06
C LEU A 592 -18.97 -57.65 -46.54
N GLN A 593 -19.58 -57.05 -45.50
CA GLN A 593 -20.92 -57.47 -45.04
C GLN A 593 -21.98 -57.25 -46.12
N ALA A 594 -21.99 -56.11 -46.80
CA ALA A 594 -22.93 -55.83 -47.89
C ALA A 594 -22.75 -56.80 -49.07
N VAL A 595 -21.51 -57.13 -49.43
CA VAL A 595 -21.19 -58.12 -50.47
C VAL A 595 -21.48 -59.55 -49.99
N GLN A 596 -21.30 -59.88 -48.71
CA GLN A 596 -21.73 -61.17 -48.14
C GLN A 596 -23.25 -61.31 -48.10
N ILE A 597 -23.98 -60.24 -47.81
CA ILE A 597 -25.45 -60.19 -47.87
C ILE A 597 -25.88 -60.34 -49.33
N ALA A 598 -25.33 -59.54 -50.26
CA ALA A 598 -25.63 -59.66 -51.69
C ALA A 598 -25.24 -61.03 -52.27
N TYR A 599 -24.15 -61.65 -51.80
CA TYR A 599 -23.74 -63.00 -52.19
C TYR A 599 -24.68 -64.06 -51.63
N ARG A 600 -25.19 -63.91 -50.39
CA ARG A 600 -26.25 -64.77 -49.85
C ARG A 600 -27.56 -64.59 -50.62
N GLU A 601 -28.00 -63.36 -50.88
CA GLU A 601 -29.16 -63.08 -51.73
C GLU A 601 -29.00 -63.66 -53.15
N GLN A 602 -27.77 -63.64 -53.69
CA GLN A 602 -27.49 -64.21 -55.00
C GLN A 602 -27.43 -65.74 -54.95
N ILE A 603 -26.93 -66.36 -53.87
CA ILE A 603 -27.08 -67.79 -53.60
C ILE A 603 -28.57 -68.14 -53.50
N ASP A 604 -29.35 -67.44 -52.68
CA ASP A 604 -30.79 -67.67 -52.53
C ASP A 604 -31.55 -67.49 -53.86
N LYS A 605 -31.15 -66.54 -54.70
CA LYS A 605 -31.67 -66.39 -56.08
C LYS A 605 -31.25 -67.56 -56.98
N VAL A 606 -30.00 -67.97 -56.94
CA VAL A 606 -29.49 -69.11 -57.72
C VAL A 606 -30.12 -70.42 -57.24
N GLU A 607 -30.38 -70.58 -55.94
CA GLU A 607 -31.05 -71.73 -55.37
C GLU A 607 -32.55 -71.72 -55.69
N ARG A 608 -33.23 -70.57 -55.65
CA ARG A 608 -34.61 -70.45 -56.18
C ARG A 608 -34.69 -70.73 -57.67
N LEU A 609 -33.77 -70.21 -58.48
CA LEU A 609 -33.69 -70.48 -59.92
C LEU A 609 -33.30 -71.94 -60.19
N ARG A 610 -32.47 -72.55 -59.34
CA ARG A 610 -32.15 -73.98 -59.39
C ARG A 610 -33.38 -74.81 -59.05
N ASP A 611 -34.14 -74.47 -58.01
CA ASP A 611 -35.36 -75.19 -57.66
C ASP A 611 -36.48 -74.96 -58.68
N GLU A 612 -36.53 -73.79 -59.33
CA GLU A 612 -37.46 -73.48 -60.40
C GLU A 612 -37.08 -74.22 -61.70
N THR A 613 -35.79 -74.28 -62.05
CA THR A 613 -35.31 -75.10 -63.18
C THR A 613 -35.37 -76.60 -62.89
N VAL A 614 -35.14 -77.05 -61.66
CA VAL A 614 -35.37 -78.44 -61.23
C VAL A 614 -36.86 -78.75 -61.25
N ARG A 615 -37.75 -77.85 -60.81
CA ARG A 615 -39.20 -78.02 -61.00
C ARG A 615 -39.59 -78.04 -62.49
N ALA A 616 -38.97 -77.22 -63.33
CA ALA A 616 -39.21 -77.23 -64.77
C ALA A 616 -38.65 -78.50 -65.44
N ILE A 617 -37.51 -79.03 -64.99
CA ILE A 617 -36.95 -80.31 -65.45
C ILE A 617 -37.81 -81.47 -64.96
N ILE A 618 -38.25 -81.47 -63.70
CA ILE A 618 -39.18 -82.48 -63.17
C ILE A 618 -40.48 -82.43 -63.96
N LYS A 619 -41.06 -81.24 -64.19
CA LYS A 619 -42.25 -81.07 -65.04
C LYS A 619 -42.01 -81.60 -66.45
N ASN A 620 -40.99 -81.11 -67.16
CA ASN A 620 -40.68 -81.57 -68.52
C ASN A 620 -40.37 -83.09 -68.55
N SER A 621 -39.76 -83.65 -67.51
CA SER A 621 -39.51 -85.09 -67.40
C SER A 621 -40.78 -85.88 -67.12
N SER A 622 -41.73 -85.30 -66.36
CA SER A 622 -43.08 -85.84 -66.16
C SER A 622 -43.87 -85.77 -67.45
N ASP A 623 -43.78 -84.67 -68.21
CA ASP A 623 -44.41 -84.49 -69.52
C ASP A 623 -43.79 -85.46 -70.56
N ILE A 624 -42.48 -85.74 -70.48
CA ILE A 624 -41.80 -86.78 -71.28
C ILE A 624 -42.19 -88.19 -70.81
N VAL A 625 -42.38 -88.43 -69.51
CA VAL A 625 -42.85 -89.73 -68.99
C VAL A 625 -44.30 -89.96 -69.37
N SER A 626 -45.19 -88.97 -69.28
CA SER A 626 -46.57 -89.09 -69.75
C SER A 626 -46.63 -89.25 -71.26
N PHE A 627 -45.80 -88.53 -72.05
CA PHE A 627 -45.68 -88.77 -73.49
C PHE A 627 -45.14 -90.18 -73.79
N LYS A 628 -44.15 -90.66 -73.03
CA LYS A 628 -43.65 -92.03 -73.15
C LYS A 628 -44.72 -93.04 -72.75
N GLU A 629 -45.53 -92.77 -71.73
CA GLU A 629 -46.64 -93.61 -71.33
C GLU A 629 -47.75 -93.60 -72.38
N GLU A 630 -48.12 -92.46 -72.96
CA GLU A 630 -49.04 -92.36 -74.11
C GLU A 630 -48.51 -93.17 -75.31
N VAL A 631 -47.25 -92.99 -75.70
CA VAL A 631 -46.62 -93.77 -76.80
C VAL A 631 -46.49 -95.25 -76.43
N SER A 632 -46.18 -95.59 -75.18
CA SER A 632 -46.12 -96.98 -74.71
C SER A 632 -47.50 -97.60 -74.57
N THR A 633 -48.55 -96.80 -74.37
CA THR A 633 -49.94 -97.23 -74.35
C THR A 633 -50.42 -97.41 -75.78
N GLN A 634 -50.14 -96.50 -76.71
CA GLN A 634 -50.39 -96.71 -78.15
C GLN A 634 -49.61 -97.93 -78.71
N LEU A 635 -48.37 -98.16 -78.27
CA LEU A 635 -47.61 -99.37 -78.59
C LEU A 635 -48.11 -100.61 -77.87
N LYS A 636 -48.73 -100.48 -76.68
CA LYS A 636 -49.45 -101.58 -76.03
C LYS A 636 -50.77 -101.85 -76.69
N ASP A 637 -51.54 -100.86 -77.14
CA ASP A 637 -52.77 -101.03 -77.90
C ASP A 637 -52.45 -101.71 -79.24
N LEU A 638 -51.34 -101.35 -79.90
CA LEU A 638 -50.81 -102.05 -81.07
C LEU A 638 -50.25 -103.44 -80.76
N ARG A 639 -49.74 -103.67 -79.56
CA ARG A 639 -49.31 -105.00 -79.12
C ARG A 639 -50.51 -105.87 -78.74
N ASP A 640 -51.53 -105.33 -78.08
CA ASP A 640 -52.78 -106.00 -77.72
C ASP A 640 -53.64 -106.24 -78.98
N PHE A 641 -53.44 -105.43 -80.02
CA PHE A 641 -53.87 -105.73 -81.39
C PHE A 641 -53.11 -106.92 -82.01
N ALA A 642 -51.85 -107.17 -81.61
CA ALA A 642 -51.03 -108.32 -82.01
C ALA A 642 -51.09 -109.54 -81.04
N ASP A 643 -51.60 -109.34 -79.82
CA ASP A 643 -52.00 -110.38 -78.84
C ASP A 643 -53.53 -110.64 -78.96
N GLY A 644 -54.19 -110.09 -80.00
CA GLY A 644 -55.65 -110.12 -80.20
C GLY A 644 -56.17 -110.52 -81.60
N ASN A 645 -55.31 -110.66 -82.62
CA ASN A 645 -55.61 -111.21 -83.95
C ASN A 645 -54.38 -111.92 -84.55
#